data_AF-A0AAU6S1E9-F1
#
_entry.id   AF-A0AAU6S1E9-F1
#
_cell.length_a   1.000
_cell.length_b   1.000
_cell.length_c   1.000
_cell.angle_alpha   90.00
_cell.angle_beta   90.00
_cell.angle_gamma   90.00
#
_symmetry.space_group_name_H-M   'P 1'
#
loop_
_entity.id
_entity.type
_entity.pdbx_description
1 polymer ?
#
loop_
_entity_poly.entity_id
_entity_poly.type
_entity_poly.pdbx_seq_one_letter_code
_entity_poly.pdbx_strand_id
1 'polypeptide(L)'
;MAIGLFILAIFIQLAMVLAIFLMSLSRVTGSIVALATVIITAIISPWSLVLGIPIAVLCLILLISPLRQSLITKPVYKTLGGAMPSMSDTEREALDAGTSWWEKELFMGAPNWDTFAKYPYPELSDEEQSFIDNEVETLCAMLDEWKIQHEDKELSAEAWRFIKDNGFLGLIIPKEFGGRAFSSYAQSRVMSKIASRSPTAAVSCMVPNSLGPGELLMHYGTNEQKQRWLPGLASGDEVPCFGLTGPEAGSDAGAIPDTGVVCYGRHEGENVLGLRMNFSKRWITLAPIATVVGLAFKMHDPEGLLGDAKKTDYGITCALIPADHEGVVIGPRHNPIGSPFMNGTVDGKDVFIPLDYIIGGVENAGRGWRMLMECLGVGRGISLPALSTSASEMTYLSVGAFAKVREQFKISVGKFEGVQDATSRMASHTYMLEAFRHLVTCGLNQGGTPSVMTAMAKYYATETMREVVNDGMDVVGGRAVQMGPRNFLATPYQAIPVSITVEGANILTRSLMIFGQGAMRCHPYLFDELQLLQSEDKHRAIREFDTLFFKHLGYTFNRGAKAFVAGYVGGSNHVPSFADRFTRPYYKHINRLSASFALTADMALGLLAGDLKRKEMLSGRLADIHSHLFIATAILQFYEYGSKSEAERLHAEVALQNSLFTIQEAFELFFENFPNRFAAALVGFVTFPSGRIFTPPSDELKRQLGDTFMEDFEANPFRDYLKTMVYYNTDEDDVTGRMENAYQTLLGIEPLWQKFKKAEHKDSFAGLSFEDHVVYASQNEDITEEEAEVLIQYNAIRFDSLLTDVFDKHLSKAQPRFNPHTLENAVNQLTDYAERKRAAQAQSDAAPDDESATDTVTDTAANNIAAGAAEGLQALADEPTGDDNPNHGYEPDGEVEMVAEQDSQKERQAQTDFDDSHPEIDALDARHRDAASHLNERMGNNHRSTASERAEPDSAQHLHGTQLTDNADQIDPDHANTDDINNKGINQKDRAQKTQSIDEHLDELGDSEPWQNEHRREETKN
;
A
#
# COMPACT_ATOMS: atom_id res chain seq x y z
N MET A 1 -46.37 18.37 38.88
CA MET A 1 -46.57 19.39 37.83
C MET A 1 -45.32 20.26 37.60
N ALA A 2 -44.93 21.14 38.54
CA ALA A 2 -43.84 22.11 38.32
C ALA A 2 -42.50 21.53 37.78
N ILE A 3 -42.03 20.40 38.34
CA ILE A 3 -40.81 19.71 37.87
C ILE A 3 -40.96 19.26 36.40
N GLY A 4 -42.12 18.74 36.01
CA GLY A 4 -42.41 18.34 34.62
C GLY A 4 -42.45 19.53 33.65
N LEU A 5 -43.00 20.68 34.08
CA LEU A 5 -42.98 21.91 33.28
C LEU A 5 -41.56 22.48 33.14
N PHE A 6 -40.71 22.34 34.17
CA PHE A 6 -39.29 22.68 34.10
C PHE A 6 -38.53 21.77 33.12
N ILE A 7 -38.69 20.45 33.24
CA ILE A 7 -38.05 19.48 32.31
C ILE A 7 -38.51 19.74 30.86
N LEU A 8 -39.81 19.96 30.64
CA LEU A 8 -40.35 20.31 29.32
C LEU A 8 -39.76 21.61 28.78
N ALA A 9 -39.66 22.66 29.61
CA ALA A 9 -39.10 23.94 29.22
C ALA A 9 -37.59 23.85 28.85
N ILE A 10 -36.82 23.04 29.59
CA ILE A 10 -35.41 22.74 29.27
C ILE A 10 -35.31 21.92 27.98
N PHE A 11 -36.17 20.90 27.80
CA PHE A 11 -36.21 20.09 26.58
C PHE A 11 -36.53 20.95 25.35
N ILE A 12 -37.47 21.90 25.45
CA ILE A 12 -37.77 22.86 24.38
C ILE A 12 -36.56 23.74 24.05
N GLN A 13 -35.80 24.22 25.05
CA GLN A 13 -34.56 24.98 24.80
C GLN A 13 -33.49 24.12 24.08
N LEU A 14 -33.26 22.88 24.53
CA LEU A 14 -32.28 21.98 23.91
C LEU A 14 -32.69 21.57 22.49
N ALA A 15 -33.96 21.23 22.27
CA ALA A 15 -34.50 20.91 20.95
C ALA A 15 -34.44 22.12 20.00
N MET A 16 -34.65 23.34 20.50
CA MET A 16 -34.47 24.58 19.73
C MET A 16 -33.02 24.78 19.31
N VAL A 17 -32.05 24.59 20.21
CA VAL A 17 -30.61 24.72 19.88
C VAL A 17 -30.21 23.68 18.84
N LEU A 18 -30.67 22.43 18.99
CA LEU A 18 -30.45 21.36 18.01
C LEU A 18 -31.07 21.72 16.65
N ALA A 19 -32.30 22.26 16.63
CA ALA A 19 -33.00 22.64 15.40
C ALA A 19 -32.33 23.83 14.67
N ILE A 20 -31.87 24.86 15.40
CA ILE A 20 -31.12 25.99 14.83
C ILE A 20 -29.92 25.50 14.03
N PHE A 21 -29.12 24.61 14.63
CA PHE A 21 -27.93 24.08 13.98
C PHE A 21 -28.26 23.07 12.88
N LEU A 22 -29.20 22.14 13.10
CA LEU A 22 -29.61 21.15 12.10
C LEU A 22 -30.14 21.82 10.81
N MET A 23 -30.94 22.88 10.95
CA MET A 23 -31.48 23.69 9.85
C MET A 23 -30.51 24.73 9.29
N SER A 24 -29.28 24.81 9.80
CA SER A 24 -28.25 25.78 9.37
C SER A 24 -28.71 27.25 9.38
N LEU A 25 -29.52 27.64 10.39
CA LEU A 25 -30.07 29.00 10.45
C LEU A 25 -28.94 30.04 10.60
N SER A 26 -29.09 31.19 9.93
CA SER A 26 -28.10 32.28 10.01
C SER A 26 -27.89 32.72 11.46
N ARG A 27 -26.67 33.18 11.81
CA ARG A 27 -26.34 33.69 13.16
C ARG A 27 -27.39 34.65 13.73
N VAL A 28 -27.92 35.55 12.89
CA VAL A 28 -28.95 36.53 13.30
C VAL A 28 -30.29 35.84 13.52
N THR A 29 -30.75 35.01 12.57
CA THR A 29 -32.02 34.27 12.66
C THR A 29 -32.03 33.33 13.87
N GLY A 30 -30.96 32.54 14.06
CA GLY A 30 -30.80 31.62 15.18
C GLY A 30 -30.81 32.35 16.53
N SER A 31 -30.06 33.45 16.68
CA SER A 31 -30.08 34.23 17.92
C SER A 31 -31.45 34.84 18.24
N ILE A 32 -32.22 35.27 17.23
CA ILE A 32 -33.59 35.78 17.42
C ILE A 32 -34.54 34.64 17.84
N VAL A 33 -34.48 33.48 17.17
CA VAL A 33 -35.28 32.29 17.53
C VAL A 33 -34.96 31.83 18.95
N ALA A 34 -33.67 31.75 19.31
CA ALA A 34 -33.24 31.35 20.65
C ALA A 34 -33.74 32.31 21.73
N LEU A 35 -33.62 33.62 21.53
CA LEU A 35 -34.15 34.63 22.45
C LEU A 35 -35.67 34.53 22.61
N ALA A 36 -36.42 34.33 21.52
CA ALA A 36 -37.87 34.14 21.56
C ALA A 36 -38.25 32.86 22.33
N THR A 37 -37.56 31.74 22.07
CA THR A 37 -37.77 30.49 22.80
C THR A 37 -37.45 30.63 24.29
N VAL A 38 -36.37 31.31 24.67
CA VAL A 38 -36.05 31.57 26.09
C VAL A 38 -37.19 32.31 26.79
N ILE A 39 -37.75 33.36 26.16
CA ILE A 39 -38.90 34.11 26.69
C ILE A 39 -40.13 33.20 26.85
N ILE A 40 -40.46 32.41 25.82
CA ILE A 40 -41.60 31.47 25.86
C ILE A 40 -41.42 30.41 26.96
N THR A 41 -40.23 29.82 27.09
CA THR A 41 -39.96 28.80 28.10
C THR A 41 -39.92 29.35 29.52
N ALA A 42 -39.50 30.61 29.71
CA ALA A 42 -39.56 31.28 31.01
C ALA A 42 -41.00 31.49 31.50
N ILE A 43 -41.95 31.67 30.58
CA ILE A 43 -43.40 31.74 30.89
C ILE A 43 -43.94 30.34 31.28
N ILE A 44 -43.47 29.27 30.61
CA ILE A 44 -43.84 27.87 30.94
C ILE A 44 -43.30 27.45 32.31
N SER A 45 -42.05 27.82 32.61
CA SER A 45 -41.41 27.60 33.91
C SER A 45 -40.27 28.60 34.12
N PRO A 46 -40.35 29.51 35.11
CA PRO A 46 -39.29 30.48 35.38
C PRO A 46 -37.93 29.85 35.69
N TRP A 47 -37.91 28.62 36.21
CA TRP A 47 -36.68 27.85 36.46
C TRP A 47 -35.89 27.53 35.18
N SER A 48 -36.52 27.54 34.01
CA SER A 48 -35.84 27.36 32.72
C SER A 48 -34.86 28.50 32.38
N LEU A 49 -34.92 29.63 33.09
CA LEU A 49 -33.94 30.71 33.00
C LEU A 49 -32.53 30.30 33.45
N VAL A 50 -32.36 29.20 34.19
CA VAL A 50 -31.04 28.67 34.55
C VAL A 50 -30.21 28.31 33.31
N LEU A 51 -30.84 27.77 32.26
CA LEU A 51 -30.23 27.53 30.95
C LEU A 51 -30.51 28.69 29.98
N GLY A 52 -31.68 29.31 30.07
CA GLY A 52 -32.11 30.38 29.19
C GLY A 52 -31.31 31.69 29.30
N ILE A 53 -30.86 32.07 30.50
CA ILE A 53 -30.02 33.28 30.69
C ILE A 53 -28.66 33.13 30.00
N PRO A 54 -27.89 32.04 30.19
CA PRO A 54 -26.68 31.77 29.40
C PRO A 54 -26.91 31.85 27.88
N ILE A 55 -27.98 31.22 27.37
CA ILE A 55 -28.33 31.26 25.94
C ILE A 55 -28.61 32.70 25.48
N ALA A 56 -29.39 33.46 26.25
CA ALA A 56 -29.74 34.84 25.92
C ALA A 56 -28.52 35.77 25.92
N VAL A 57 -27.64 35.66 26.93
CA VAL A 57 -26.40 36.43 27.01
C VAL A 57 -25.49 36.13 25.82
N LEU A 58 -25.32 34.85 25.46
CA LEU A 58 -24.54 34.44 24.30
C LEU A 58 -25.14 35.02 23.00
N CYS A 59 -26.46 34.94 22.81
CA CYS A 59 -27.14 35.50 21.64
C CYS A 59 -26.94 37.02 21.51
N LEU A 60 -27.00 37.76 22.63
CA LEU A 60 -26.73 39.21 22.64
C LEU A 60 -25.28 39.53 22.26
N ILE A 61 -24.30 38.75 22.73
CA ILE A 61 -22.89 38.89 22.34
C ILE A 61 -22.72 38.62 20.84
N LEU A 62 -23.34 37.56 20.29
CA LEU A 62 -23.24 37.19 18.88
C LEU A 62 -23.85 38.22 17.93
N LEU A 63 -24.97 38.85 18.32
CA LEU A 63 -25.66 39.89 17.54
C LEU A 63 -24.87 41.21 17.50
N ILE A 64 -24.28 41.63 18.62
CA ILE A 64 -23.59 42.93 18.73
C ILE A 64 -22.15 42.81 18.19
N SER A 65 -21.94 43.15 16.91
CA SER A 65 -20.64 42.97 16.22
C SER A 65 -19.40 43.52 16.96
N PRO A 66 -19.39 44.73 17.56
CA PRO A 66 -18.24 45.19 18.34
C PRO A 66 -17.95 44.31 19.57
N LEU A 67 -18.99 43.77 20.21
CA LEU A 67 -18.89 42.92 21.39
C LEU A 67 -18.39 41.52 21.01
N ARG A 68 -18.96 40.92 19.95
CA ARG A 68 -18.47 39.67 19.34
C ARG A 68 -16.98 39.75 18.99
N GLN A 69 -16.59 40.79 18.25
CA GLN A 69 -15.20 40.97 17.81
C GLN A 69 -14.24 41.20 18.97
N SER A 70 -14.67 41.89 20.04
CA SER A 70 -13.81 42.15 21.19
C SER A 70 -13.71 40.99 22.18
N LEU A 71 -14.77 40.19 22.37
CA LEU A 71 -14.81 39.11 23.35
C LEU A 71 -14.46 37.73 22.78
N ILE A 72 -14.67 37.50 21.48
CA ILE A 72 -14.46 36.19 20.85
C ILE A 72 -13.40 36.30 19.75
N THR A 73 -13.65 37.11 18.72
CA THR A 73 -12.85 37.04 17.48
C THR A 73 -11.40 37.48 17.67
N LYS A 74 -11.14 38.62 18.33
CA LYS A 74 -9.77 39.10 18.59
C LYS A 74 -8.95 38.15 19.49
N PRO A 75 -9.49 37.62 20.60
CA PRO A 75 -8.82 36.55 21.36
C PRO A 75 -8.49 35.32 20.50
N VAL A 76 -9.46 34.78 19.76
CA VAL A 76 -9.25 33.58 18.91
C VAL A 76 -8.19 33.82 17.84
N TYR A 77 -8.29 34.93 17.09
CA TYR A 77 -7.31 35.30 16.06
C TYR A 77 -5.89 35.38 16.64
N LYS A 78 -5.73 35.99 17.82
CA LYS A 78 -4.43 36.08 18.50
C LYS A 78 -3.90 34.71 18.96
N THR A 79 -4.77 33.83 19.48
CA THR A 79 -4.36 32.50 19.94
C THR A 79 -3.96 31.61 18.76
N LEU A 80 -4.79 31.54 17.70
CA LEU A 80 -4.49 30.72 16.52
C LEU A 80 -3.23 31.24 15.79
N GLY A 81 -3.13 32.56 15.58
CA GLY A 81 -1.95 33.18 14.96
C GLY A 81 -0.67 33.10 15.80
N GLY A 82 -0.75 32.69 17.07
CA GLY A 82 0.40 32.37 17.92
C GLY A 82 0.67 30.87 18.09
N ALA A 83 -0.24 30.00 17.63
CA ALA A 83 -0.15 28.54 17.75
C ALA A 83 0.14 27.84 16.42
N MET A 84 -0.11 28.50 15.28
CA MET A 84 0.27 27.97 13.96
C MET A 84 1.72 28.34 13.64
N PRO A 85 2.54 27.39 13.13
CA PRO A 85 3.90 27.67 12.68
C PRO A 85 3.90 28.52 11.41
N SER A 86 5.04 29.18 11.15
CA SER A 86 5.34 29.75 9.84
C SER A 86 5.48 28.63 8.80
N MET A 87 4.58 28.64 7.82
CA MET A 87 4.63 27.73 6.67
C MET A 87 5.79 28.12 5.74
N SER A 88 6.60 27.17 5.29
CA SER A 88 7.61 27.45 4.27
C SER A 88 6.96 27.71 2.91
N ASP A 89 7.67 28.36 1.99
CA ASP A 89 7.15 28.56 0.64
C ASP A 89 6.97 27.22 -0.10
N THR A 90 7.81 26.22 0.17
CA THR A 90 7.63 24.83 -0.32
C THR A 90 6.43 24.11 0.28
N GLU A 91 6.07 24.36 1.54
CA GLU A 91 4.82 23.86 2.12
C GLU A 91 3.60 24.58 1.54
N ARG A 92 3.71 25.88 1.25
CA ARG A 92 2.63 26.65 0.59
C ARG A 92 2.42 26.16 -0.84
N GLU A 93 3.48 26.04 -1.64
CA GLU A 93 3.39 25.48 -3.00
C GLU A 93 2.79 24.09 -3.02
N ALA A 94 3.13 23.21 -2.07
CA ALA A 94 2.53 21.87 -1.95
C ALA A 94 1.04 21.89 -1.49
N LEU A 95 0.57 22.98 -0.89
CA LEU A 95 -0.85 23.19 -0.53
C LEU A 95 -1.62 24.02 -1.56
N ASP A 96 -0.95 24.71 -2.47
CA ASP A 96 -1.57 25.29 -3.67
C ASP A 96 -1.70 24.20 -4.76
N ALA A 97 -0.63 23.43 -5.00
CA ALA A 97 -0.51 22.36 -5.99
C ALA A 97 -1.54 21.23 -5.83
N GLY A 98 -2.26 20.93 -6.92
CA GLY A 98 -3.27 19.87 -7.01
C GLY A 98 -4.72 20.35 -6.91
N THR A 99 -5.66 19.41 -6.88
CA THR A 99 -7.10 19.67 -6.73
C THR A 99 -7.68 18.88 -5.53
N SER A 100 -8.99 18.97 -5.33
CA SER A 100 -9.75 18.06 -4.46
C SER A 100 -11.10 17.75 -5.12
N TRP A 101 -11.57 16.51 -4.96
CA TRP A 101 -12.68 15.92 -5.72
C TRP A 101 -13.68 15.26 -4.77
N TRP A 102 -14.16 14.04 -5.03
CA TRP A 102 -15.22 13.39 -4.25
C TRP A 102 -14.85 13.17 -2.77
N GLU A 103 -13.56 12.97 -2.45
CA GLU A 103 -13.08 12.86 -1.08
C GLU A 103 -13.36 14.13 -0.25
N LYS A 104 -13.52 15.29 -0.90
CA LYS A 104 -13.93 16.54 -0.24
C LYS A 104 -15.36 16.52 0.24
N GLU A 105 -16.31 16.00 -0.54
CA GLU A 105 -17.72 15.88 -0.15
C GLU A 105 -17.88 14.99 1.09
N LEU A 106 -17.08 13.92 1.16
CA LEU A 106 -16.99 13.02 2.32
C LEU A 106 -16.35 13.70 3.55
N PHE A 107 -15.26 14.46 3.37
CA PHE A 107 -14.64 15.25 4.44
C PHE A 107 -15.59 16.34 4.96
N MET A 108 -16.35 16.97 4.07
CA MET A 108 -17.22 18.09 4.38
C MET A 108 -18.43 17.72 5.24
N GLY A 109 -18.76 16.44 5.47
CA GLY A 109 -19.85 16.04 6.36
C GLY A 109 -21.26 16.17 5.78
N ALA A 110 -21.41 16.31 4.47
CA ALA A 110 -22.69 16.16 3.76
C ALA A 110 -22.42 15.80 2.29
N PRO A 111 -22.26 14.50 1.97
CA PRO A 111 -21.94 14.08 0.62
C PRO A 111 -23.07 14.42 -0.37
N ASN A 112 -22.75 15.14 -1.44
CA ASN A 112 -23.70 15.52 -2.48
C ASN A 112 -23.94 14.37 -3.47
N TRP A 113 -24.92 13.51 -3.15
CA TRP A 113 -25.26 12.34 -3.96
C TRP A 113 -25.81 12.68 -5.35
N ASP A 114 -26.42 13.86 -5.53
CA ASP A 114 -26.85 14.35 -6.84
C ASP A 114 -25.66 14.78 -7.73
N THR A 115 -24.45 14.88 -7.17
CA THR A 115 -23.19 15.10 -7.90
C THR A 115 -22.45 13.78 -8.10
N PHE A 116 -22.38 12.93 -7.07
CA PHE A 116 -21.84 11.57 -7.18
C PHE A 116 -22.50 10.77 -8.32
N ALA A 117 -23.83 10.83 -8.42
CA ALA A 117 -24.60 10.13 -9.46
C ALA A 117 -24.43 10.68 -10.89
N LYS A 118 -23.54 11.64 -11.10
CA LYS A 118 -23.16 12.18 -12.42
C LYS A 118 -21.72 11.85 -12.82
N TYR A 119 -20.93 11.25 -11.92
CA TYR A 119 -19.59 10.80 -12.28
C TYR A 119 -19.71 9.63 -13.26
N PRO A 120 -19.03 9.68 -14.42
CA PRO A 120 -19.06 8.59 -15.38
C PRO A 120 -18.43 7.34 -14.78
N TYR A 121 -18.92 6.17 -15.19
CA TYR A 121 -18.17 4.94 -14.98
C TYR A 121 -17.00 4.90 -16.00
N PRO A 122 -15.79 4.46 -15.62
CA PRO A 122 -14.70 4.30 -16.59
C PRO A 122 -15.02 3.21 -17.60
N GLU A 123 -14.95 3.57 -18.89
CA GLU A 123 -15.07 2.65 -20.02
C GLU A 123 -13.81 2.79 -20.88
N LEU A 124 -13.43 1.72 -21.58
CA LEU A 124 -12.35 1.73 -22.56
C LEU A 124 -12.93 2.06 -23.94
N SER A 125 -12.25 2.89 -24.72
CA SER A 125 -12.55 3.04 -26.14
C SER A 125 -12.13 1.80 -26.93
N ASP A 126 -12.72 1.60 -28.12
CA ASP A 126 -12.39 0.49 -29.03
C ASP A 126 -10.87 0.33 -29.28
N GLU A 127 -10.12 1.43 -29.30
CA GLU A 127 -8.67 1.47 -29.50
C GLU A 127 -7.88 1.03 -28.24
N GLU A 128 -8.30 1.50 -27.07
CA GLU A 128 -7.70 1.10 -25.79
C GLU A 128 -7.97 -0.38 -25.48
N GLN A 129 -9.20 -0.84 -25.74
CA GLN A 129 -9.58 -2.25 -25.62
C GLN A 129 -8.81 -3.12 -26.63
N SER A 130 -8.75 -2.70 -27.92
CA SER A 130 -7.97 -3.41 -28.94
C SER A 130 -6.49 -3.54 -28.56
N PHE A 131 -5.88 -2.52 -27.97
CA PHE A 131 -4.48 -2.57 -27.51
C PHE A 131 -4.30 -3.58 -26.36
N ILE A 132 -5.25 -3.64 -25.43
CA ILE A 132 -5.26 -4.58 -24.30
C ILE A 132 -5.46 -6.04 -24.77
N ASP A 133 -6.22 -6.25 -25.84
CA ASP A 133 -6.54 -7.59 -26.37
C ASP A 133 -5.54 -8.11 -27.41
N ASN A 134 -4.73 -7.24 -28.03
CA ASN A 134 -3.76 -7.62 -29.05
C ASN A 134 -2.31 -7.35 -28.60
N GLU A 135 -1.88 -6.09 -28.54
CA GLU A 135 -0.50 -5.75 -28.18
C GLU A 135 -0.12 -6.21 -26.76
N VAL A 136 -0.96 -5.96 -25.74
CA VAL A 136 -0.66 -6.37 -24.35
C VAL A 136 -0.68 -7.89 -24.19
N GLU A 137 -1.65 -8.57 -24.82
CA GLU A 137 -1.75 -10.04 -24.83
C GLU A 137 -0.48 -10.66 -25.44
N THR A 138 -0.04 -10.12 -26.58
CA THR A 138 1.19 -10.56 -27.27
C THR A 138 2.42 -10.34 -26.40
N LEU A 139 2.56 -9.18 -25.73
CA LEU A 139 3.66 -8.93 -24.81
C LEU A 139 3.68 -9.94 -23.67
N CYS A 140 2.53 -10.23 -23.04
CA CYS A 140 2.45 -11.22 -21.96
C CYS A 140 2.82 -12.64 -22.42
N ALA A 141 2.36 -13.06 -23.61
CA ALA A 141 2.72 -14.36 -24.19
C ALA A 141 4.24 -14.50 -24.49
N MET A 142 4.95 -13.39 -24.71
CA MET A 142 6.40 -13.36 -24.95
C MET A 142 7.26 -13.32 -23.66
N LEU A 143 6.64 -13.21 -22.47
CA LEU A 143 7.35 -13.03 -21.20
C LEU A 143 7.40 -14.33 -20.37
N ASP A 144 8.59 -14.66 -19.89
CA ASP A 144 8.85 -15.67 -18.86
C ASP A 144 9.50 -14.97 -17.66
N GLU A 145 8.70 -14.69 -16.63
CA GLU A 145 9.16 -13.97 -15.43
C GLU A 145 10.12 -14.82 -14.58
N TRP A 146 10.04 -16.16 -14.63
CA TRP A 146 11.02 -17.01 -13.96
C TRP A 146 12.41 -16.82 -14.60
N LYS A 147 12.48 -16.90 -15.93
CA LYS A 147 13.72 -16.70 -16.70
C LYS A 147 14.27 -15.28 -16.55
N ILE A 148 13.41 -14.27 -16.61
CA ILE A 148 13.78 -12.86 -16.34
C ILE A 148 14.39 -12.71 -14.95
N GLN A 149 13.76 -13.27 -13.90
CA GLN A 149 14.24 -13.15 -12.52
C GLN A 149 15.49 -13.99 -12.24
N HIS A 150 15.60 -15.20 -12.79
CA HIS A 150 16.59 -16.20 -12.37
C HIS A 150 17.77 -16.37 -13.32
N GLU A 151 17.55 -16.28 -14.64
CA GLU A 151 18.57 -16.51 -15.67
C GLU A 151 19.09 -15.20 -16.28
N ASP A 152 18.22 -14.46 -16.99
CA ASP A 152 18.61 -13.30 -17.80
C ASP A 152 18.94 -12.06 -16.94
N LYS A 153 18.25 -11.90 -15.80
CA LYS A 153 18.27 -10.70 -14.93
C LYS A 153 17.80 -9.42 -15.62
N GLU A 154 17.10 -9.51 -16.74
CA GLU A 154 16.46 -8.40 -17.44
C GLU A 154 15.41 -8.90 -18.44
N LEU A 155 14.66 -7.98 -19.05
CA LEU A 155 13.78 -8.31 -20.18
C LEU A 155 14.63 -8.66 -21.41
N SER A 156 14.19 -9.64 -22.20
CA SER A 156 14.89 -10.00 -23.44
C SER A 156 14.95 -8.82 -24.41
N ALA A 157 15.98 -8.76 -25.26
CA ALA A 157 16.11 -7.73 -26.28
C ALA A 157 14.92 -7.70 -27.27
N GLU A 158 14.23 -8.83 -27.44
CA GLU A 158 13.02 -8.95 -28.24
C GLU A 158 11.78 -8.36 -27.53
N ALA A 159 11.61 -8.62 -26.23
CA ALA A 159 10.56 -7.97 -25.43
C ALA A 159 10.78 -6.44 -25.36
N TRP A 160 12.03 -5.99 -25.16
CA TRP A 160 12.37 -4.56 -25.20
C TRP A 160 12.05 -3.90 -26.54
N ARG A 161 12.35 -4.58 -27.66
CA ARG A 161 11.96 -4.11 -29.00
C ARG A 161 10.44 -4.04 -29.12
N PHE A 162 9.71 -5.09 -28.75
CA PHE A 162 8.25 -5.11 -28.83
C PHE A 162 7.59 -3.99 -28.00
N ILE A 163 8.11 -3.73 -26.80
CA ILE A 163 7.68 -2.63 -25.92
C ILE A 163 7.85 -1.26 -26.61
N LYS A 164 8.98 -1.02 -27.29
CA LYS A 164 9.24 0.23 -28.02
C LYS A 164 8.40 0.33 -29.30
N ASP A 165 8.51 -0.65 -30.19
CA ASP A 165 7.88 -0.66 -31.53
C ASP A 165 6.35 -0.48 -31.47
N ASN A 166 5.70 -0.95 -30.40
CA ASN A 166 4.25 -0.81 -30.19
C ASN A 166 3.86 0.38 -29.29
N GLY A 167 4.80 1.21 -28.84
CA GLY A 167 4.53 2.45 -28.10
C GLY A 167 4.09 2.25 -26.65
N PHE A 168 4.48 1.15 -25.99
CA PHE A 168 4.16 0.92 -24.56
C PHE A 168 4.77 1.97 -23.62
N LEU A 169 5.78 2.72 -24.07
CA LEU A 169 6.42 3.80 -23.29
C LEU A 169 5.75 5.18 -23.50
N GLY A 170 4.80 5.26 -24.44
CA GLY A 170 4.16 6.51 -24.89
C GLY A 170 2.63 6.53 -24.73
N LEU A 171 2.06 5.76 -23.79
CA LEU A 171 0.62 5.65 -23.59
C LEU A 171 -0.03 7.00 -23.29
N ILE A 172 0.62 7.82 -22.44
CA ILE A 172 0.10 9.12 -22.00
C ILE A 172 0.32 10.25 -23.01
N ILE A 173 1.26 10.08 -23.94
CA ILE A 173 1.74 11.16 -24.82
C ILE A 173 0.69 11.43 -25.93
N PRO A 174 0.39 12.70 -26.28
CA PRO A 174 -0.54 13.03 -27.35
C PRO A 174 -0.15 12.44 -28.71
N LYS A 175 -1.17 12.07 -29.50
CA LYS A 175 -0.99 11.46 -30.83
C LYS A 175 -0.26 12.38 -31.83
N GLU A 176 -0.30 13.70 -31.62
CA GLU A 176 0.48 14.68 -32.40
C GLU A 176 2.00 14.56 -32.20
N PHE A 177 2.45 13.96 -31.09
CA PHE A 177 3.84 13.56 -30.85
C PHE A 177 4.06 12.05 -31.05
N GLY A 178 3.13 11.32 -31.68
CA GLY A 178 3.23 9.89 -31.92
C GLY A 178 2.91 8.97 -30.74
N GLY A 179 2.45 9.50 -29.60
CA GLY A 179 1.98 8.70 -28.47
C GLY A 179 0.55 8.15 -28.66
N ARG A 180 0.03 7.42 -27.68
CA ARG A 180 -1.31 6.79 -27.75
C ARG A 180 -2.44 7.66 -27.18
N ALA A 181 -2.15 8.63 -26.32
CA ALA A 181 -3.13 9.49 -25.62
C ALA A 181 -4.24 8.72 -24.84
N PHE A 182 -3.88 7.61 -24.21
CA PHE A 182 -4.78 6.72 -23.47
C PHE A 182 -5.23 7.32 -22.12
N SER A 183 -6.47 7.01 -21.73
CA SER A 183 -7.09 7.45 -20.48
C SER A 183 -6.41 6.86 -19.22
N SER A 184 -6.65 7.46 -18.06
CA SER A 184 -6.12 6.94 -16.78
C SER A 184 -6.59 5.50 -16.49
N TYR A 185 -7.77 5.13 -16.98
CA TYR A 185 -8.30 3.77 -16.84
C TYR A 185 -7.56 2.79 -17.76
N ALA A 186 -7.40 3.12 -19.05
CA ALA A 186 -6.63 2.28 -19.97
C ALA A 186 -5.17 2.11 -19.55
N GLN A 187 -4.50 3.18 -19.07
CA GLN A 187 -3.16 3.08 -18.48
C GLN A 187 -3.12 2.08 -17.32
N SER A 188 -4.09 2.18 -16.39
CA SER A 188 -4.20 1.24 -15.26
C SER A 188 -4.42 -0.19 -15.75
N ARG A 189 -5.33 -0.40 -16.70
CA ARG A 189 -5.66 -1.72 -17.27
C ARG A 189 -4.50 -2.38 -18.02
N VAL A 190 -3.75 -1.61 -18.83
CA VAL A 190 -2.52 -2.07 -19.50
C VAL A 190 -1.48 -2.50 -18.46
N MET A 191 -1.19 -1.66 -17.47
CA MET A 191 -0.20 -2.00 -16.44
C MET A 191 -0.63 -3.19 -15.57
N SER A 192 -1.92 -3.31 -15.23
CA SER A 192 -2.45 -4.48 -14.52
C SER A 192 -2.29 -5.77 -15.33
N LYS A 193 -2.64 -5.77 -16.62
CA LYS A 193 -2.58 -6.98 -17.46
C LYS A 193 -1.14 -7.43 -17.75
N ILE A 194 -0.18 -6.50 -17.84
CA ILE A 194 1.26 -6.85 -17.88
C ILE A 194 1.72 -7.41 -16.53
N ALA A 195 1.33 -6.77 -15.42
CA ALA A 195 1.79 -7.13 -14.08
C ALA A 195 1.35 -8.53 -13.62
N SER A 196 0.22 -9.04 -14.13
CA SER A 196 -0.24 -10.40 -13.80
C SER A 196 0.64 -11.49 -14.42
N ARG A 197 1.50 -11.12 -15.39
CA ARG A 197 2.49 -12.00 -16.01
C ARG A 197 3.92 -11.67 -15.59
N SER A 198 4.28 -10.38 -15.56
CA SER A 198 5.62 -9.90 -15.26
C SER A 198 5.57 -8.53 -14.58
N PRO A 199 5.73 -8.46 -13.24
CA PRO A 199 5.95 -7.20 -12.54
C PRO A 199 7.18 -6.45 -13.07
N THR A 200 8.21 -7.20 -13.51
CA THR A 200 9.45 -6.63 -14.07
C THR A 200 9.18 -5.87 -15.38
N ALA A 201 8.36 -6.42 -16.29
CA ALA A 201 7.95 -5.72 -17.51
C ALA A 201 6.98 -4.57 -17.23
N ALA A 202 6.04 -4.77 -16.29
CA ALA A 202 5.08 -3.74 -15.90
C ALA A 202 5.80 -2.50 -15.33
N VAL A 203 6.68 -2.65 -14.34
CA VAL A 203 7.48 -1.55 -13.78
C VAL A 203 8.33 -0.84 -14.85
N SER A 204 8.84 -1.59 -15.84
CA SER A 204 9.63 -1.04 -16.93
C SER A 204 8.80 -0.18 -17.90
N CYS A 205 7.54 -0.53 -18.16
CA CYS A 205 6.60 0.28 -18.97
C CYS A 205 5.93 1.39 -18.14
N MET A 206 5.86 1.23 -16.82
CA MET A 206 5.14 2.10 -15.89
C MET A 206 5.77 3.49 -15.73
N VAL A 207 7.09 3.57 -15.59
CA VAL A 207 7.79 4.84 -15.27
C VAL A 207 7.67 5.89 -16.38
N PRO A 208 7.87 5.58 -17.68
CA PRO A 208 7.67 6.55 -18.77
C PRO A 208 6.24 7.10 -18.86
N ASN A 209 5.25 6.34 -18.38
CA ASN A 209 3.82 6.67 -18.38
C ASN A 209 3.30 7.22 -17.05
N SER A 210 4.18 7.61 -16.13
CA SER A 210 3.81 8.21 -14.84
C SER A 210 4.85 9.25 -14.43
N LEU A 211 5.69 8.98 -13.42
CA LEU A 211 6.76 9.86 -12.98
C LEU A 211 7.94 9.87 -13.97
N GLY A 212 7.68 10.39 -15.17
CA GLY A 212 8.62 10.53 -16.26
C GLY A 212 8.72 11.97 -16.75
N PRO A 213 9.83 12.32 -17.44
CA PRO A 213 9.94 13.54 -18.24
C PRO A 213 8.77 13.77 -19.19
N GLY A 214 8.10 12.73 -19.69
CA GLY A 214 6.92 12.87 -20.55
C GLY A 214 5.80 13.69 -19.92
N GLU A 215 5.37 13.35 -18.70
CA GLU A 215 4.30 14.07 -17.99
C GLU A 215 4.72 15.52 -17.68
N LEU A 216 5.93 15.71 -17.16
CA LEU A 216 6.50 17.02 -16.87
C LEU A 216 6.62 17.89 -18.15
N LEU A 217 7.04 17.32 -19.26
CA LEU A 217 7.12 18.02 -20.55
C LEU A 217 5.75 18.42 -21.06
N MET A 218 4.73 17.56 -20.97
CA MET A 218 3.36 17.90 -21.42
C MET A 218 2.81 19.13 -20.68
N HIS A 219 2.90 19.15 -19.35
CA HIS A 219 2.35 20.23 -18.54
C HIS A 219 3.24 21.48 -18.50
N TYR A 220 4.56 21.32 -18.41
CA TYR A 220 5.50 22.40 -18.08
C TYR A 220 6.57 22.70 -19.15
N GLY A 221 6.80 21.79 -20.10
CA GLY A 221 7.82 21.97 -21.14
C GLY A 221 7.48 23.07 -22.15
N THR A 222 8.51 23.73 -22.69
CA THR A 222 8.35 24.69 -23.81
C THR A 222 7.92 23.96 -25.08
N ASN A 223 7.48 24.70 -26.12
CA ASN A 223 7.11 24.09 -27.39
C ASN A 223 8.30 23.37 -28.06
N GLU A 224 9.50 23.93 -27.92
CA GLU A 224 10.75 23.42 -28.47
C GLU A 224 11.14 22.12 -27.75
N GLN A 225 11.05 22.11 -26.41
CA GLN A 225 11.28 20.91 -25.60
C GLN A 225 10.26 19.80 -25.93
N LYS A 226 8.98 20.15 -26.07
CA LYS A 226 7.92 19.20 -26.46
C LYS A 226 8.21 18.55 -27.81
N GLN A 227 8.55 19.36 -28.82
CA GLN A 227 8.86 18.87 -30.17
C GLN A 227 10.16 18.06 -30.25
N ARG A 228 11.18 18.36 -29.42
CA ARG A 228 12.43 17.57 -29.36
C ARG A 228 12.24 16.23 -28.65
N TRP A 229 11.54 16.20 -27.52
CA TRP A 229 11.61 15.06 -26.59
C TRP A 229 10.38 14.14 -26.66
N LEU A 230 9.15 14.65 -26.79
CA LEU A 230 7.95 13.80 -26.75
C LEU A 230 7.90 12.75 -27.87
N PRO A 231 8.34 13.01 -29.13
CA PRO A 231 8.38 11.97 -30.17
C PRO A 231 9.37 10.85 -29.90
N GLY A 232 10.53 11.17 -29.31
CA GLY A 232 11.53 10.18 -28.90
C GLY A 232 11.06 9.33 -27.72
N LEU A 233 10.37 9.96 -26.76
CA LEU A 233 9.79 9.27 -25.61
C LEU A 233 8.62 8.36 -26.02
N ALA A 234 7.81 8.77 -26.99
CA ALA A 234 6.66 8.00 -27.48
C ALA A 234 7.06 6.75 -28.27
N SER A 235 8.08 6.87 -29.12
CA SER A 235 8.68 5.75 -29.88
C SER A 235 9.58 4.86 -29.01
N GLY A 236 10.01 5.35 -27.85
CA GLY A 236 10.99 4.68 -27.01
C GLY A 236 12.43 4.75 -27.55
N ASP A 237 12.70 5.52 -28.61
CA ASP A 237 14.08 5.92 -28.97
C ASP A 237 14.75 6.59 -27.77
N GLU A 238 14.00 7.46 -27.07
CA GLU A 238 14.41 8.03 -25.79
C GLU A 238 13.85 7.18 -24.63
N VAL A 239 14.73 6.65 -23.78
CA VAL A 239 14.35 5.91 -22.57
C VAL A 239 14.57 6.83 -21.36
N PRO A 240 13.51 7.26 -20.65
CA PRO A 240 13.66 8.20 -19.54
C PRO A 240 13.98 7.52 -18.21
N CYS A 241 14.66 8.25 -17.34
CA CYS A 241 14.64 8.02 -15.88
C CYS A 241 14.41 9.34 -15.11
N PHE A 242 14.08 9.26 -13.81
CA PHE A 242 13.87 10.46 -12.99
C PHE A 242 14.68 10.45 -11.67
N GLY A 243 15.74 11.25 -11.64
CA GLY A 243 16.62 11.49 -10.50
C GLY A 243 16.04 12.47 -9.48
N LEU A 244 15.09 12.01 -8.65
CA LEU A 244 14.68 12.74 -7.44
C LEU A 244 15.52 12.33 -6.22
N THR A 245 15.48 11.06 -5.86
CA THR A 245 16.03 10.50 -4.62
C THR A 245 17.56 10.40 -4.63
N GLY A 246 18.20 10.69 -3.50
CA GLY A 246 19.63 10.50 -3.26
C GLY A 246 19.90 9.84 -1.90
N PRO A 247 21.17 9.52 -1.57
CA PRO A 247 21.52 8.83 -0.32
C PRO A 247 21.07 9.54 0.97
N GLU A 248 20.97 10.87 0.95
CA GLU A 248 20.60 11.70 2.12
C GLU A 248 19.11 12.07 2.15
N ALA A 249 18.40 11.96 1.01
CA ALA A 249 17.05 12.51 0.85
C ALA A 249 16.16 11.59 0.00
N GLY A 250 15.15 11.01 0.64
CA GLY A 250 14.08 10.21 0.03
C GLY A 250 12.71 10.78 0.37
N SER A 251 12.17 10.42 1.54
CA SER A 251 10.86 10.91 2.00
C SER A 251 10.81 12.43 2.21
N ASP A 252 11.89 13.02 2.72
CA ASP A 252 12.08 14.48 2.73
C ASP A 252 12.73 14.92 1.42
N ALA A 253 11.95 14.84 0.33
CA ALA A 253 12.39 15.28 -1.00
C ALA A 253 12.59 16.81 -1.09
N GLY A 254 12.15 17.59 -0.10
CA GLY A 254 12.48 19.01 0.04
C GLY A 254 13.94 19.24 0.49
N ALA A 255 14.50 18.28 1.23
CA ALA A 255 15.84 18.38 1.79
C ALA A 255 17.00 18.10 0.83
N ILE A 256 16.75 17.63 -0.42
CA ILE A 256 17.79 17.17 -1.37
C ILE A 256 19.09 18.02 -1.40
N PRO A 257 20.28 17.40 -1.36
CA PRO A 257 21.57 18.12 -1.31
C PRO A 257 22.10 18.51 -2.70
N ASP A 258 21.52 17.98 -3.76
CA ASP A 258 21.95 18.20 -5.16
C ASP A 258 21.77 19.66 -5.57
N THR A 259 22.78 20.24 -6.24
CA THR A 259 22.85 21.68 -6.55
C THR A 259 23.07 21.96 -8.03
N GLY A 260 22.57 23.12 -8.47
CA GLY A 260 22.87 23.74 -9.75
C GLY A 260 23.15 25.22 -9.57
N VAL A 261 24.39 25.66 -9.80
CA VAL A 261 24.81 27.05 -9.61
C VAL A 261 24.87 27.76 -10.97
N VAL A 262 24.16 28.87 -11.12
CA VAL A 262 24.15 29.67 -12.35
C VAL A 262 25.55 30.24 -12.60
N CYS A 263 26.10 29.97 -13.78
CA CYS A 263 27.41 30.50 -14.20
C CYS A 263 27.55 30.50 -15.72
N TYR A 264 28.56 31.19 -16.24
CA TYR A 264 28.97 31.03 -17.63
C TYR A 264 29.79 29.74 -17.83
N GLY A 265 29.61 29.11 -18.98
CA GLY A 265 30.35 27.93 -19.41
C GLY A 265 30.26 27.73 -20.92
N ARG A 266 30.94 26.70 -21.43
CA ARG A 266 30.92 26.39 -22.87
C ARG A 266 29.91 25.30 -23.20
N HIS A 267 29.12 25.53 -24.24
CA HIS A 267 28.18 24.56 -24.80
C HIS A 267 28.18 24.74 -26.33
N GLU A 268 28.18 23.64 -27.09
CA GLU A 268 28.34 23.60 -28.56
C GLU A 268 29.50 24.46 -29.13
N GLY A 269 30.50 24.77 -28.31
CA GLY A 269 31.64 25.62 -28.66
C GLY A 269 31.45 27.11 -28.34
N GLU A 270 30.23 27.60 -28.16
CA GLU A 270 29.95 28.97 -27.71
C GLU A 270 30.15 29.12 -26.19
N ASN A 271 30.01 30.34 -25.66
CA ASN A 271 30.06 30.63 -24.22
C ASN A 271 28.70 31.16 -23.77
N VAL A 272 27.92 30.31 -23.12
CA VAL A 272 26.52 30.55 -22.76
C VAL A 272 26.34 30.66 -21.24
N LEU A 273 25.19 31.17 -20.81
CA LEU A 273 24.76 31.09 -19.41
C LEU A 273 24.09 29.73 -19.16
N GLY A 274 24.48 29.08 -18.07
CA GLY A 274 24.07 27.71 -17.73
C GLY A 274 24.14 27.46 -16.23
N LEU A 275 24.07 26.18 -15.85
CA LEU A 275 24.19 25.68 -14.49
C LEU A 275 25.42 24.77 -14.38
N ARG A 276 26.24 24.98 -13.34
CA ARG A 276 27.23 24.01 -12.87
C ARG A 276 26.57 23.12 -11.81
N MET A 277 26.44 21.84 -12.13
CA MET A 277 25.63 20.87 -11.41
C MET A 277 26.50 19.91 -10.60
N ASN A 278 26.05 19.58 -9.39
CA ASN A 278 26.62 18.53 -8.55
C ASN A 278 25.48 17.70 -7.94
N PHE A 279 25.42 16.41 -8.27
CA PHE A 279 24.32 15.51 -7.89
C PHE A 279 24.79 14.07 -7.70
N SER A 280 24.08 13.33 -6.83
CA SER A 280 24.28 11.89 -6.61
C SER A 280 22.94 11.22 -6.31
N LYS A 281 22.34 10.64 -7.35
CA LYS A 281 20.99 10.08 -7.31
C LYS A 281 21.01 8.57 -7.20
N ARG A 282 20.12 8.02 -6.36
CA ARG A 282 20.12 6.60 -6.01
C ARG A 282 18.72 5.99 -6.06
N TRP A 283 18.69 4.71 -6.44
CA TRP A 283 17.50 3.88 -6.64
C TRP A 283 16.64 4.34 -7.81
N ILE A 284 17.28 4.88 -8.85
CA ILE A 284 16.60 5.48 -10.00
C ILE A 284 16.23 4.39 -11.00
N THR A 285 14.93 4.15 -11.17
CA THR A 285 14.39 3.18 -12.13
C THR A 285 14.65 3.61 -13.57
N LEU A 286 14.85 2.64 -14.46
CA LEU A 286 15.36 2.74 -15.84
C LEU A 286 16.77 3.33 -16.03
N ALA A 287 17.38 3.98 -15.03
CA ALA A 287 18.68 4.65 -15.17
C ALA A 287 19.79 3.84 -15.89
N PRO A 288 20.02 2.53 -15.64
CA PRO A 288 21.06 1.75 -16.33
C PRO A 288 20.92 1.64 -17.86
N ILE A 289 19.75 1.98 -18.41
CA ILE A 289 19.44 1.96 -19.86
C ILE A 289 18.83 3.28 -20.34
N ALA A 290 18.89 4.34 -19.53
CA ALA A 290 18.29 5.62 -19.87
C ALA A 290 19.13 6.36 -20.92
N THR A 291 18.46 7.00 -21.88
CA THR A 291 19.06 7.97 -22.81
C THR A 291 18.89 9.40 -22.30
N VAL A 292 17.91 9.63 -21.42
CA VAL A 292 17.58 10.96 -20.90
C VAL A 292 17.20 10.92 -19.42
N VAL A 293 17.76 11.85 -18.65
CA VAL A 293 17.62 11.97 -17.19
C VAL A 293 16.80 13.22 -16.87
N GLY A 294 15.59 13.03 -16.34
CA GLY A 294 14.93 14.10 -15.59
C GLY A 294 15.59 14.22 -14.22
N LEU A 295 15.98 15.42 -13.80
CA LEU A 295 16.77 15.64 -12.58
C LEU A 295 16.17 16.76 -11.73
N ALA A 296 15.98 16.49 -10.42
CA ALA A 296 15.57 17.50 -9.43
C ALA A 296 16.75 17.93 -8.54
N PHE A 297 16.96 19.24 -8.40
CA PHE A 297 18.10 19.84 -7.71
C PHE A 297 17.73 21.22 -7.13
N LYS A 298 18.52 21.76 -6.20
CA LYS A 298 18.38 23.14 -5.70
C LYS A 298 19.18 24.11 -6.57
N MET A 299 18.53 25.17 -7.03
CA MET A 299 19.10 26.14 -7.97
C MET A 299 19.52 27.42 -7.27
N HIS A 300 20.74 27.89 -7.53
CA HIS A 300 21.32 29.06 -6.87
C HIS A 300 21.97 30.01 -7.89
N ASP A 301 21.74 31.31 -7.73
CA ASP A 301 22.33 32.39 -8.55
C ASP A 301 23.06 33.38 -7.64
N PRO A 302 24.27 33.04 -7.14
CA PRO A 302 25.00 33.88 -6.20
C PRO A 302 25.56 35.18 -6.82
N GLU A 303 25.58 35.28 -8.15
CA GLU A 303 26.08 36.44 -8.90
C GLU A 303 24.94 37.32 -9.47
N GLY A 304 23.67 36.87 -9.39
CA GLY A 304 22.50 37.61 -9.88
C GLY A 304 22.40 37.65 -11.40
N LEU A 305 22.97 36.66 -12.10
CA LEU A 305 23.09 36.60 -13.56
C LEU A 305 21.74 36.46 -14.28
N LEU A 306 20.69 36.04 -13.57
CA LEU A 306 19.29 35.99 -14.05
C LEU A 306 18.52 37.30 -13.84
N GLY A 307 19.16 38.35 -13.29
CA GLY A 307 18.65 39.73 -13.30
C GLY A 307 18.14 40.29 -11.96
N ASP A 308 17.93 39.45 -10.93
CA ASP A 308 17.67 39.91 -9.56
C ASP A 308 18.79 39.49 -8.61
N ALA A 309 19.76 40.38 -8.40
CA ALA A 309 20.88 40.18 -7.48
C ALA A 309 20.49 40.08 -5.98
N LYS A 310 19.20 40.11 -5.63
CA LYS A 310 18.70 39.78 -4.29
C LYS A 310 18.18 38.35 -4.18
N LYS A 311 17.88 37.68 -5.29
CA LYS A 311 17.36 36.31 -5.32
C LYS A 311 18.48 35.31 -5.58
N THR A 312 19.28 35.02 -4.54
CA THR A 312 20.41 34.08 -4.66
C THR A 312 20.00 32.60 -4.59
N ASP A 313 18.84 32.30 -3.99
CA ASP A 313 18.26 30.96 -3.94
C ASP A 313 16.95 30.95 -4.72
N TYR A 314 16.80 29.97 -5.61
CA TYR A 314 15.58 29.74 -6.39
C TYR A 314 14.76 28.58 -5.81
N GLY A 315 15.33 27.71 -4.97
CA GLY A 315 14.69 26.49 -4.52
C GLY A 315 14.79 25.35 -5.56
N ILE A 316 13.89 24.38 -5.46
CA ILE A 316 13.96 23.15 -6.26
C ILE A 316 13.58 23.43 -7.71
N THR A 317 14.44 23.01 -8.64
CA THR A 317 14.27 23.12 -10.09
C THR A 317 14.36 21.73 -10.71
N CYS A 318 13.63 21.52 -11.81
CA CYS A 318 13.69 20.29 -12.61
C CYS A 318 14.32 20.59 -13.97
N ALA A 319 15.30 19.78 -14.37
CA ALA A 319 15.92 19.83 -15.69
C ALA A 319 15.82 18.48 -16.40
N LEU A 320 16.01 18.49 -17.71
CA LEU A 320 16.08 17.30 -18.55
C LEU A 320 17.43 17.28 -19.28
N ILE A 321 18.21 16.22 -19.05
CA ILE A 321 19.63 16.14 -19.45
C ILE A 321 19.86 14.83 -20.24
N PRO A 322 20.55 14.84 -21.39
CA PRO A 322 20.98 13.61 -22.05
C PRO A 322 21.85 12.75 -21.12
N ALA A 323 21.68 11.44 -21.12
CA ALA A 323 22.41 10.51 -20.26
C ALA A 323 23.90 10.36 -20.64
N ASP A 324 24.25 10.75 -21.87
CA ASP A 324 25.61 10.80 -22.42
C ASP A 324 26.25 12.20 -22.35
N HIS A 325 25.56 13.19 -21.75
CA HIS A 325 26.06 14.56 -21.63
C HIS A 325 27.35 14.64 -20.79
N GLU A 326 28.29 15.51 -21.18
CA GLU A 326 29.65 15.53 -20.61
C GLU A 326 29.65 15.68 -19.07
N GLY A 327 30.14 14.64 -18.39
CA GLY A 327 30.26 14.58 -16.93
C GLY A 327 29.06 13.96 -16.20
N VAL A 328 27.97 13.62 -16.90
CA VAL A 328 26.92 12.73 -16.38
C VAL A 328 27.47 11.30 -16.36
N VAL A 329 27.21 10.57 -15.27
CA VAL A 329 27.62 9.18 -15.10
C VAL A 329 26.41 8.33 -14.75
N ILE A 330 26.00 7.48 -15.69
CA ILE A 330 25.10 6.36 -15.40
C ILE A 330 25.90 5.29 -14.65
N GLY A 331 25.59 5.14 -13.37
CA GLY A 331 26.33 4.27 -12.45
C GLY A 331 25.80 2.83 -12.40
N PRO A 332 26.41 1.98 -11.55
CA PRO A 332 26.06 0.56 -11.47
C PRO A 332 24.60 0.30 -11.05
N ARG A 333 24.12 -0.86 -11.48
CA ARG A 333 22.75 -1.36 -11.30
C ARG A 333 22.50 -1.94 -9.90
N HIS A 334 21.31 -1.69 -9.35
CA HIS A 334 20.78 -2.33 -8.14
C HIS A 334 20.01 -3.62 -8.45
N ASN A 335 19.80 -4.46 -7.44
CA ASN A 335 18.92 -5.64 -7.50
C ASN A 335 17.70 -5.43 -6.56
N PRO A 336 16.51 -5.06 -7.09
CA PRO A 336 15.29 -4.81 -6.30
C PRO A 336 14.62 -6.09 -5.77
N ILE A 337 15.25 -6.74 -4.77
CA ILE A 337 14.66 -7.85 -3.97
C ILE A 337 14.07 -8.97 -4.86
N GLY A 338 14.81 -9.38 -5.90
CA GLY A 338 14.41 -10.49 -6.77
C GLY A 338 13.64 -10.11 -8.03
N SER A 339 13.04 -8.91 -8.12
CA SER A 339 12.45 -8.40 -9.37
C SER A 339 13.46 -7.52 -10.12
N PRO A 340 14.10 -8.01 -11.19
CA PRO A 340 15.22 -7.32 -11.82
C PRO A 340 14.73 -6.38 -12.92
N PHE A 341 13.90 -5.40 -12.56
CA PHE A 341 13.74 -4.22 -13.43
C PHE A 341 15.05 -3.43 -13.48
N MET A 342 15.19 -2.54 -14.46
CA MET A 342 16.36 -1.68 -14.54
C MET A 342 16.27 -0.61 -13.45
N ASN A 343 17.27 -0.54 -12.57
CA ASN A 343 17.35 0.43 -11.49
C ASN A 343 18.82 0.69 -11.13
N GLY A 344 19.22 1.93 -10.88
CA GLY A 344 20.64 2.24 -10.73
C GLY A 344 20.95 3.54 -9.97
N THR A 345 22.09 4.11 -10.34
CA THR A 345 22.66 5.36 -9.82
C THR A 345 22.87 6.34 -10.97
N VAL A 346 22.75 7.63 -10.69
CA VAL A 346 23.04 8.70 -11.66
C VAL A 346 23.80 9.80 -10.92
N ASP A 347 25.07 9.96 -11.26
CA ASP A 347 26.02 10.83 -10.57
C ASP A 347 26.55 11.91 -11.52
N GLY A 348 26.93 13.06 -10.98
CA GLY A 348 27.52 14.14 -11.77
C GLY A 348 28.25 15.14 -10.88
N LYS A 349 29.45 15.51 -11.30
CA LYS A 349 30.29 16.49 -10.61
C LYS A 349 30.75 17.59 -11.55
N ASP A 350 30.54 18.84 -11.14
CA ASP A 350 30.88 20.05 -11.89
C ASP A 350 30.33 20.11 -13.33
N VAL A 351 29.26 19.34 -13.61
CA VAL A 351 28.63 19.16 -14.93
C VAL A 351 28.01 20.47 -15.39
N PHE A 352 28.35 20.95 -16.59
CA PHE A 352 27.76 22.18 -17.13
C PHE A 352 26.60 21.86 -18.08
N ILE A 353 25.40 22.36 -17.77
CA ILE A 353 24.23 22.31 -18.66
C ILE A 353 23.77 23.74 -19.01
N PRO A 354 23.28 24.00 -20.23
CA PRO A 354 22.67 25.29 -20.58
C PRO A 354 21.31 25.49 -19.88
N LEU A 355 20.84 26.73 -19.78
CA LEU A 355 19.61 27.08 -19.05
C LEU A 355 18.30 26.60 -19.70
N ASP A 356 18.32 26.27 -20.98
CA ASP A 356 17.19 25.71 -21.73
C ASP A 356 16.94 24.22 -21.46
N TYR A 357 17.84 23.54 -20.72
CA TYR A 357 17.59 22.21 -20.17
C TYR A 357 16.63 22.25 -18.95
N ILE A 358 16.37 23.42 -18.34
CA ILE A 358 15.35 23.58 -17.30
C ILE A 358 13.97 23.33 -17.91
N ILE A 359 13.10 22.52 -17.29
CA ILE A 359 11.79 22.16 -17.86
C ILE A 359 10.88 23.40 -17.88
N GLY A 360 10.52 23.86 -19.07
CA GLY A 360 9.83 25.14 -19.29
C GLY A 360 10.75 26.38 -19.25
N GLY A 361 12.07 26.18 -19.28
CA GLY A 361 13.07 27.24 -19.30
C GLY A 361 13.17 28.03 -17.98
N VAL A 362 13.89 29.16 -18.06
CA VAL A 362 14.24 30.01 -16.90
C VAL A 362 13.01 30.54 -16.15
N GLU A 363 11.86 30.71 -16.80
CA GLU A 363 10.61 31.13 -16.15
C GLU A 363 10.11 30.15 -15.08
N ASN A 364 10.53 28.88 -15.17
CA ASN A 364 10.21 27.82 -14.21
C ASN A 364 11.35 27.52 -13.21
N ALA A 365 12.44 28.29 -13.22
CA ALA A 365 13.49 28.20 -12.21
C ALA A 365 12.91 28.37 -10.79
N GLY A 366 13.07 27.35 -9.95
CA GLY A 366 12.52 27.28 -8.59
C GLY A 366 11.14 26.63 -8.46
N ARG A 367 10.41 26.36 -9.56
CA ARG A 367 9.06 25.78 -9.52
C ARG A 367 9.03 24.24 -9.54
N GLY A 368 10.18 23.58 -9.51
CA GLY A 368 10.31 22.13 -9.63
C GLY A 368 9.60 21.38 -8.51
N TRP A 369 9.55 21.94 -7.30
CA TRP A 369 8.81 21.32 -6.18
C TRP A 369 7.31 21.21 -6.48
N ARG A 370 6.69 22.29 -6.97
CA ARG A 370 5.30 22.27 -7.43
C ARG A 370 5.07 21.24 -8.55
N MET A 371 5.93 21.20 -9.57
CA MET A 371 5.81 20.23 -10.67
C MET A 371 5.80 18.79 -10.15
N LEU A 372 6.73 18.48 -9.24
CA LEU A 372 6.82 17.16 -8.59
C LEU A 372 5.56 16.83 -7.79
N MET A 373 5.02 17.78 -7.00
CA MET A 373 3.82 17.52 -6.21
C MET A 373 2.57 17.27 -7.06
N GLU A 374 2.45 17.90 -8.22
CA GLU A 374 1.33 17.66 -9.15
C GLU A 374 1.49 16.30 -9.87
N CYS A 375 2.63 16.01 -10.48
CA CYS A 375 2.84 14.78 -11.26
C CYS A 375 2.97 13.50 -10.41
N LEU A 376 3.55 13.58 -9.20
CA LEU A 376 3.55 12.45 -8.25
C LEU A 376 2.13 12.03 -7.81
N GLY A 377 1.09 12.82 -8.10
CA GLY A 377 -0.30 12.38 -7.94
C GLY A 377 -0.67 11.24 -8.89
N VAL A 378 -0.23 11.29 -10.15
CA VAL A 378 -0.65 10.33 -11.18
C VAL A 378 -0.07 8.94 -10.92
N GLY A 379 1.24 8.83 -10.64
CA GLY A 379 1.88 7.56 -10.29
C GLY A 379 1.29 6.88 -9.04
N ARG A 380 0.85 7.69 -8.06
CA ARG A 380 0.13 7.21 -6.87
C ARG A 380 -1.30 6.76 -7.16
N GLY A 381 -1.99 7.41 -8.09
CA GLY A 381 -3.38 7.13 -8.44
C GLY A 381 -3.58 5.98 -9.43
N ILE A 382 -2.63 5.77 -10.35
CA ILE A 382 -2.74 4.79 -11.44
C ILE A 382 -1.78 3.61 -11.21
N SER A 383 -0.49 3.91 -11.07
CA SER A 383 0.59 2.98 -11.38
C SER A 383 0.77 1.88 -10.33
N LEU A 384 1.03 2.24 -9.07
CA LEU A 384 1.11 1.24 -8.00
C LEU A 384 -0.25 0.57 -7.71
N PRO A 385 -1.39 1.28 -7.73
CA PRO A 385 -2.70 0.63 -7.68
C PRO A 385 -2.91 -0.43 -8.76
N ALA A 386 -2.49 -0.17 -10.02
CA ALA A 386 -2.61 -1.16 -11.10
C ALA A 386 -1.84 -2.47 -10.82
N LEU A 387 -0.62 -2.38 -10.29
CA LEU A 387 0.16 -3.55 -9.86
C LEU A 387 -0.54 -4.28 -8.69
N SER A 388 -1.03 -3.51 -7.72
CA SER A 388 -1.65 -4.04 -6.51
C SER A 388 -2.98 -4.74 -6.74
N THR A 389 -3.83 -4.16 -7.59
CA THR A 389 -5.06 -4.81 -8.02
C THR A 389 -4.73 -6.08 -8.81
N SER A 390 -3.85 -6.00 -9.82
CA SER A 390 -3.45 -7.16 -10.64
C SER A 390 -2.93 -8.36 -9.83
N ALA A 391 -2.07 -8.10 -8.84
CA ALA A 391 -1.59 -9.14 -7.93
C ALA A 391 -2.74 -9.78 -7.13
N SER A 392 -3.73 -8.99 -6.72
CA SER A 392 -4.96 -9.50 -6.08
C SER A 392 -5.82 -10.33 -7.04
N GLU A 393 -6.02 -9.86 -8.27
CA GLU A 393 -6.82 -10.52 -9.32
C GLU A 393 -6.23 -11.90 -9.68
N MET A 394 -4.92 -11.98 -9.93
CA MET A 394 -4.24 -13.25 -10.24
C MET A 394 -4.16 -14.19 -9.02
N THR A 395 -4.01 -13.64 -7.81
CA THR A 395 -4.03 -14.44 -6.57
C THR A 395 -5.43 -15.01 -6.31
N TYR A 396 -6.51 -14.23 -6.50
CA TYR A 396 -7.89 -14.72 -6.43
C TYR A 396 -8.09 -15.92 -7.36
N LEU A 397 -7.73 -15.77 -8.64
CA LEU A 397 -7.92 -16.82 -9.65
C LEU A 397 -7.15 -18.09 -9.29
N SER A 398 -5.85 -17.97 -9.04
CA SER A 398 -4.94 -19.09 -8.80
C SER A 398 -5.20 -19.81 -7.46
N VAL A 399 -5.49 -19.06 -6.39
CA VAL A 399 -5.78 -19.63 -5.06
C VAL A 399 -7.18 -20.23 -5.00
N GLY A 400 -8.18 -19.64 -5.67
CA GLY A 400 -9.52 -20.25 -5.79
C GLY A 400 -9.48 -21.60 -6.53
N ALA A 401 -8.71 -21.67 -7.62
CA ALA A 401 -8.45 -22.91 -8.33
C ALA A 401 -7.75 -23.95 -7.44
N PHE A 402 -6.67 -23.56 -6.76
CA PHE A 402 -5.95 -24.44 -5.82
C PHE A 402 -6.85 -24.93 -4.67
N ALA A 403 -7.65 -24.04 -4.08
CA ALA A 403 -8.52 -24.36 -2.95
C ALA A 403 -9.60 -25.40 -3.30
N LYS A 404 -10.13 -25.35 -4.53
CA LYS A 404 -11.04 -26.35 -5.09
C LYS A 404 -10.30 -27.68 -5.37
N VAL A 405 -9.17 -27.62 -6.07
CA VAL A 405 -8.46 -28.82 -6.61
C VAL A 405 -7.68 -29.61 -5.54
N ARG A 406 -7.10 -28.95 -4.53
CA ARG A 406 -6.32 -29.61 -3.48
C ARG A 406 -7.25 -30.26 -2.46
N GLU A 407 -7.15 -31.57 -2.29
CA GLU A 407 -7.81 -32.31 -1.22
C GLU A 407 -6.90 -32.53 0.01
N GLN A 408 -7.44 -32.43 1.23
CA GLN A 408 -6.89 -32.96 2.49
C GLN A 408 -8.02 -33.50 3.37
N PHE A 409 -7.75 -34.47 4.25
CA PHE A 409 -8.77 -35.11 5.12
C PHE A 409 -10.04 -35.56 4.39
N LYS A 410 -9.88 -36.11 3.16
CA LYS A 410 -10.92 -36.53 2.21
C LYS A 410 -11.83 -35.41 1.63
N ILE A 411 -11.52 -34.11 1.82
CA ILE A 411 -12.28 -32.97 1.23
C ILE A 411 -11.38 -31.91 0.57
N SER A 412 -11.95 -31.05 -0.29
CA SER A 412 -11.29 -29.85 -0.83
C SER A 412 -10.86 -28.90 0.30
N VAL A 413 -9.65 -28.33 0.23
CA VAL A 413 -9.11 -27.48 1.30
C VAL A 413 -9.88 -26.16 1.46
N GLY A 414 -10.51 -25.64 0.41
CA GLY A 414 -11.38 -24.48 0.49
C GLY A 414 -12.68 -24.71 1.27
N LYS A 415 -12.97 -25.94 1.72
CA LYS A 415 -14.12 -26.27 2.59
C LYS A 415 -13.76 -26.31 4.10
N PHE A 416 -12.52 -25.98 4.48
CA PHE A 416 -12.17 -25.75 5.89
C PHE A 416 -12.45 -24.30 6.30
N GLU A 417 -13.12 -24.08 7.43
CA GLU A 417 -13.56 -22.74 7.86
C GLU A 417 -12.40 -21.73 8.00
N GLY A 418 -11.22 -22.16 8.43
CA GLY A 418 -10.02 -21.30 8.49
C GLY A 418 -9.49 -20.87 7.12
N VAL A 419 -9.68 -21.70 6.08
CA VAL A 419 -9.39 -21.33 4.67
C VAL A 419 -10.51 -20.45 4.12
N GLN A 420 -11.75 -20.65 4.54
CA GLN A 420 -12.89 -19.81 4.14
C GLN A 420 -12.80 -18.41 4.75
N ASP A 421 -12.27 -18.25 5.97
CA ASP A 421 -11.98 -16.94 6.57
C ASP A 421 -10.93 -16.17 5.73
N ALA A 422 -9.81 -16.81 5.37
CA ALA A 422 -8.79 -16.22 4.48
C ALA A 422 -9.32 -15.91 3.08
N THR A 423 -9.95 -16.88 2.40
CA THR A 423 -10.48 -16.66 1.05
C THR A 423 -11.63 -15.64 1.01
N SER A 424 -12.41 -15.49 2.09
CA SER A 424 -13.42 -14.41 2.20
C SER A 424 -12.78 -13.01 2.31
N ARG A 425 -11.64 -12.86 3.02
CA ARG A 425 -10.84 -11.63 2.97
C ARG A 425 -10.37 -11.38 1.54
N MET A 426 -9.65 -12.33 0.94
CA MET A 426 -9.13 -12.24 -0.42
C MET A 426 -10.20 -11.84 -1.44
N ALA A 427 -11.38 -12.44 -1.36
CA ALA A 427 -12.51 -12.14 -2.22
C ALA A 427 -13.01 -10.69 -2.06
N SER A 428 -13.31 -10.29 -0.82
CA SER A 428 -13.78 -8.93 -0.51
C SER A 428 -12.74 -7.85 -0.83
N HIS A 429 -11.45 -8.17 -0.63
CA HIS A 429 -10.31 -7.29 -0.88
C HIS A 429 -10.05 -7.12 -2.38
N THR A 430 -10.14 -8.19 -3.17
CA THR A 430 -10.04 -8.10 -4.65
C THR A 430 -11.19 -7.28 -5.23
N TYR A 431 -12.41 -7.50 -4.74
CA TYR A 431 -13.58 -6.69 -5.14
C TYR A 431 -13.45 -5.22 -4.73
N MET A 432 -12.88 -4.94 -3.54
CA MET A 432 -12.56 -3.58 -3.09
C MET A 432 -11.54 -2.90 -3.99
N LEU A 433 -10.43 -3.58 -4.34
CA LEU A 433 -9.36 -3.04 -5.17
C LEU A 433 -9.84 -2.71 -6.59
N GLU A 434 -10.71 -3.54 -7.15
CA GLU A 434 -11.37 -3.28 -8.43
C GLU A 434 -12.28 -2.05 -8.38
N ALA A 435 -13.21 -2.02 -7.43
CA ALA A 435 -14.11 -0.90 -7.24
C ALA A 435 -13.36 0.42 -7.03
N PHE A 436 -12.26 0.37 -6.27
CA PHE A 436 -11.42 1.52 -5.97
C PHE A 436 -10.63 2.02 -7.19
N ARG A 437 -10.08 1.12 -8.02
CA ARG A 437 -9.45 1.44 -9.32
C ARG A 437 -10.40 2.23 -10.21
N HIS A 438 -11.67 1.81 -10.29
CA HIS A 438 -12.71 2.49 -11.07
C HIS A 438 -12.98 3.92 -10.56
N LEU A 439 -13.28 4.11 -9.28
CA LEU A 439 -13.58 5.45 -8.75
C LEU A 439 -12.37 6.41 -8.82
N VAL A 440 -11.15 5.90 -8.60
CA VAL A 440 -9.91 6.71 -8.67
C VAL A 440 -9.58 7.14 -10.10
N THR A 441 -9.65 6.23 -11.08
CA THR A 441 -9.38 6.57 -12.49
C THR A 441 -10.47 7.47 -13.10
N CYS A 442 -11.72 7.36 -12.64
CA CYS A 442 -12.77 8.33 -12.92
C CYS A 442 -12.41 9.75 -12.43
N GLY A 443 -11.93 9.87 -11.19
CA GLY A 443 -11.53 11.15 -10.62
C GLY A 443 -10.36 11.82 -11.34
N LEU A 444 -9.39 11.03 -11.80
CA LEU A 444 -8.26 11.52 -12.61
C LEU A 444 -8.71 11.98 -14.01
N ASN A 445 -9.56 11.20 -14.68
CA ASN A 445 -10.12 11.55 -15.99
C ASN A 445 -11.01 12.81 -15.99
N GLN A 446 -11.50 13.27 -14.83
CA GLN A 446 -12.24 14.54 -14.70
C GLN A 446 -11.35 15.79 -14.67
N GLY A 447 -10.02 15.63 -14.59
CA GLY A 447 -9.03 16.69 -14.72
C GLY A 447 -8.56 17.31 -13.39
N GLY A 448 -7.34 17.84 -13.44
CA GLY A 448 -6.59 18.21 -12.23
C GLY A 448 -5.94 17.00 -11.56
N THR A 449 -5.32 17.22 -10.41
CA THR A 449 -4.52 16.21 -9.70
C THR A 449 -4.96 16.11 -8.22
N PRO A 450 -5.96 15.25 -7.89
CA PRO A 450 -6.53 15.17 -6.54
C PRO A 450 -5.57 14.46 -5.56
N SER A 451 -4.65 15.22 -4.95
CA SER A 451 -3.52 14.67 -4.18
C SER A 451 -3.95 13.74 -3.04
N VAL A 452 -5.05 14.07 -2.36
CA VAL A 452 -5.60 13.30 -1.24
C VAL A 452 -6.14 11.94 -1.71
N MET A 453 -6.96 11.92 -2.76
CA MET A 453 -7.49 10.68 -3.37
C MET A 453 -6.34 9.78 -3.85
N THR A 454 -5.33 10.34 -4.50
CA THR A 454 -4.19 9.55 -5.01
C THR A 454 -3.31 9.00 -3.89
N ALA A 455 -3.15 9.73 -2.77
CA ALA A 455 -2.49 9.22 -1.58
C ALA A 455 -3.29 8.06 -0.92
N MET A 456 -4.63 8.14 -0.90
CA MET A 456 -5.49 7.02 -0.50
C MET A 456 -5.30 5.81 -1.42
N ALA A 457 -5.33 6.04 -2.74
CA ALA A 457 -5.16 5.00 -3.75
C ALA A 457 -3.85 4.22 -3.52
N LYS A 458 -2.72 4.93 -3.42
CA LYS A 458 -1.41 4.31 -3.18
C LYS A 458 -1.36 3.53 -1.88
N TYR A 459 -1.84 4.09 -0.76
CA TYR A 459 -1.78 3.40 0.53
C TYR A 459 -2.65 2.14 0.54
N TYR A 460 -3.97 2.28 0.36
CA TYR A 460 -4.88 1.16 0.59
C TYR A 460 -4.74 0.09 -0.50
N ALA A 461 -4.38 0.45 -1.74
CA ALA A 461 -4.10 -0.57 -2.75
C ALA A 461 -2.87 -1.43 -2.38
N THR A 462 -1.75 -0.80 -2.03
CA THR A 462 -0.50 -1.54 -1.73
C THR A 462 -0.51 -2.25 -0.39
N GLU A 463 -1.30 -1.78 0.59
CA GLU A 463 -1.50 -2.47 1.86
C GLU A 463 -2.41 -3.69 1.70
N THR A 464 -3.58 -3.54 1.06
CA THR A 464 -4.51 -4.64 0.81
C THR A 464 -3.93 -5.71 -0.13
N MET A 465 -3.10 -5.33 -1.11
CA MET A 465 -2.30 -6.30 -1.89
C MET A 465 -1.44 -7.20 -1.00
N ARG A 466 -0.77 -6.64 0.03
CA ARG A 466 0.04 -7.45 0.96
C ARG A 466 -0.82 -8.47 1.69
N GLU A 467 -2.00 -8.05 2.16
CA GLU A 467 -2.94 -8.93 2.87
C GLU A 467 -3.42 -10.08 1.98
N VAL A 468 -3.86 -9.79 0.74
CA VAL A 468 -4.36 -10.81 -0.20
C VAL A 468 -3.27 -11.80 -0.60
N VAL A 469 -2.05 -11.31 -0.89
CA VAL A 469 -0.93 -12.20 -1.26
C VAL A 469 -0.48 -13.03 -0.05
N ASN A 470 -0.47 -12.46 1.17
CA ASN A 470 -0.17 -13.22 2.39
C ASN A 470 -1.22 -14.31 2.68
N ASP A 471 -2.52 -13.99 2.63
CA ASP A 471 -3.59 -14.99 2.75
C ASP A 471 -3.45 -16.09 1.68
N GLY A 472 -3.06 -15.72 0.45
CA GLY A 472 -2.75 -16.68 -0.61
C GLY A 472 -1.57 -17.60 -0.29
N MET A 473 -0.49 -17.06 0.29
CA MET A 473 0.68 -17.85 0.73
C MET A 473 0.29 -18.87 1.81
N ASP A 474 -0.56 -18.48 2.77
CA ASP A 474 -1.01 -19.38 3.85
C ASP A 474 -1.95 -20.48 3.31
N VAL A 475 -2.89 -20.15 2.41
CA VAL A 475 -3.83 -21.13 1.82
C VAL A 475 -3.12 -22.13 0.90
N VAL A 476 -2.11 -21.70 0.14
CA VAL A 476 -1.32 -22.58 -0.75
C VAL A 476 -0.16 -23.26 0.02
N GLY A 477 0.23 -22.72 1.17
CA GLY A 477 1.09 -23.34 2.17
C GLY A 477 2.44 -23.79 1.63
N GLY A 478 2.78 -25.07 1.87
CA GLY A 478 4.08 -25.64 1.50
C GLY A 478 4.48 -25.48 0.03
N ARG A 479 3.50 -25.37 -0.90
CA ARG A 479 3.74 -25.13 -2.33
C ARG A 479 4.14 -23.67 -2.61
N ALA A 480 3.63 -22.71 -1.83
CA ALA A 480 3.86 -21.28 -2.02
C ALA A 480 5.30 -20.86 -1.63
N VAL A 481 5.91 -21.56 -0.69
CA VAL A 481 7.27 -21.27 -0.19
C VAL A 481 8.41 -21.97 -0.95
N GLN A 482 8.12 -22.87 -1.89
CA GLN A 482 9.15 -23.44 -2.78
C GLN A 482 9.37 -22.54 -4.00
N MET A 483 10.53 -21.89 -4.10
CA MET A 483 10.91 -21.17 -5.33
C MET A 483 11.00 -22.13 -6.52
N GLY A 484 10.49 -21.74 -7.68
CA GLY A 484 10.61 -22.49 -8.93
C GLY A 484 9.64 -21.98 -10.01
N PRO A 485 9.85 -22.38 -11.28
CA PRO A 485 8.99 -21.97 -12.41
C PRO A 485 7.52 -22.39 -12.27
N ARG A 486 7.16 -23.29 -11.35
CA ARG A 486 5.77 -23.72 -11.09
C ARG A 486 5.07 -22.91 -9.99
N ASN A 487 5.72 -21.91 -9.41
CA ASN A 487 5.20 -21.11 -8.29
C ASN A 487 4.58 -19.77 -8.76
N PHE A 488 3.26 -19.65 -8.63
CA PHE A 488 2.48 -18.48 -9.02
C PHE A 488 2.36 -17.38 -7.93
N LEU A 489 2.89 -17.58 -6.71
CA LEU A 489 2.81 -16.60 -5.60
C LEU A 489 4.15 -15.97 -5.20
N ALA A 490 5.28 -16.65 -5.41
CA ALA A 490 6.58 -16.15 -4.97
C ALA A 490 6.96 -14.79 -5.60
N THR A 491 6.66 -14.60 -6.88
CA THR A 491 6.91 -13.33 -7.59
C THR A 491 6.10 -12.16 -7.01
N PRO A 492 4.76 -12.19 -6.94
CA PRO A 492 4.00 -11.09 -6.34
C PRO A 492 4.37 -10.87 -4.86
N TYR A 493 4.69 -11.93 -4.10
CA TYR A 493 5.17 -11.81 -2.72
C TYR A 493 6.50 -11.04 -2.63
N GLN A 494 7.48 -11.34 -3.49
CA GLN A 494 8.76 -10.61 -3.55
C GLN A 494 8.61 -9.14 -3.98
N ALA A 495 7.57 -8.81 -4.75
CA ALA A 495 7.29 -7.43 -5.16
C ALA A 495 6.70 -6.54 -4.05
N ILE A 496 6.05 -7.12 -3.03
CA ILE A 496 5.39 -6.39 -1.92
C ILE A 496 6.26 -5.26 -1.34
N PRO A 497 7.54 -5.48 -0.94
CA PRO A 497 8.32 -4.47 -0.23
C PRO A 497 8.69 -3.25 -1.08
N VAL A 498 8.65 -3.38 -2.41
CA VAL A 498 8.88 -2.26 -3.34
C VAL A 498 7.67 -1.34 -3.32
N SER A 499 6.48 -1.86 -3.63
CA SER A 499 5.24 -1.09 -3.76
C SER A 499 4.87 -0.30 -2.50
N ILE A 500 5.11 -0.87 -1.32
CA ILE A 500 4.76 -0.23 -0.03
C ILE A 500 5.74 0.90 0.35
N THR A 501 6.95 0.93 -0.24
CA THR A 501 8.03 1.86 0.09
C THR A 501 8.20 2.99 -0.94
N VAL A 502 8.09 2.69 -2.24
CA VAL A 502 8.26 3.70 -3.32
C VAL A 502 7.03 4.61 -3.48
N GLU A 503 7.13 5.68 -4.28
CA GLU A 503 6.13 6.76 -4.44
C GLU A 503 5.73 7.48 -3.15
N GLY A 504 6.46 7.28 -2.06
CA GLY A 504 6.11 7.70 -0.70
C GLY A 504 5.72 6.49 0.14
N ALA A 505 6.51 6.21 1.16
CA ALA A 505 6.34 5.05 2.02
C ALA A 505 4.99 5.08 2.76
N ASN A 506 4.28 3.95 2.79
CA ASN A 506 2.91 3.84 3.29
C ASN A 506 2.69 4.48 4.67
N ILE A 507 3.67 4.34 5.57
CA ILE A 507 3.68 4.95 6.91
C ILE A 507 3.42 6.48 6.84
N LEU A 508 4.17 7.19 6.00
CA LEU A 508 4.07 8.65 5.86
C LEU A 508 2.85 9.06 5.03
N THR A 509 2.51 8.27 4.00
CA THR A 509 1.31 8.49 3.17
C THR A 509 0.05 8.50 4.04
N ARG A 510 -0.11 7.52 4.93
CA ARG A 510 -1.25 7.46 5.87
C ARG A 510 -1.15 8.50 6.99
N SER A 511 -0.02 8.57 7.70
CA SER A 511 0.05 9.39 8.92
C SER A 511 0.27 10.88 8.69
N LEU A 512 0.80 11.30 7.53
CA LEU A 512 1.05 12.72 7.21
C LEU A 512 0.26 13.21 5.99
N MET A 513 0.26 12.46 4.87
CA MET A 513 -0.29 12.99 3.61
C MET A 513 -1.82 13.01 3.58
N ILE A 514 -2.49 11.87 3.73
CA ILE A 514 -3.94 11.75 3.51
C ILE A 514 -4.72 12.75 4.38
N PHE A 515 -4.58 12.69 5.71
CA PHE A 515 -5.30 13.63 6.57
C PHE A 515 -4.67 15.03 6.59
N GLY A 516 -3.33 15.16 6.52
CA GLY A 516 -2.67 16.46 6.59
C GLY A 516 -2.99 17.37 5.39
N GLN A 517 -2.93 16.83 4.17
CA GLN A 517 -3.39 17.54 2.98
C GLN A 517 -4.92 17.61 2.93
N GLY A 518 -5.63 16.55 3.34
CA GLY A 518 -7.10 16.52 3.42
C GLY A 518 -7.66 17.66 4.27
N ALA A 519 -7.12 17.90 5.46
CA ALA A 519 -7.53 19.00 6.32
C ALA A 519 -7.39 20.38 5.66
N MET A 520 -6.39 20.57 4.79
CA MET A 520 -6.15 21.84 4.10
C MET A 520 -6.95 21.98 2.80
N ARG A 521 -6.98 20.96 1.93
CA ARG A 521 -7.66 21.00 0.61
C ARG A 521 -9.17 20.72 0.69
N CYS A 522 -9.63 19.99 1.70
CA CYS A 522 -11.01 19.52 1.81
C CYS A 522 -11.86 20.23 2.87
N HIS A 523 -11.27 20.77 3.95
CA HIS A 523 -12.04 21.57 4.92
C HIS A 523 -12.49 22.91 4.29
N PRO A 524 -13.78 23.30 4.35
CA PRO A 524 -14.31 24.44 3.58
C PRO A 524 -13.90 25.83 4.09
N TYR A 525 -13.11 25.94 5.17
CA TYR A 525 -12.68 27.22 5.75
C TYR A 525 -11.22 27.29 6.20
N LEU A 526 -10.51 26.17 6.35
CA LEU A 526 -9.24 26.16 7.11
C LEU A 526 -8.11 26.91 6.39
N PHE A 527 -8.02 26.70 5.07
CA PHE A 527 -7.04 27.34 4.21
C PHE A 527 -7.21 28.87 4.18
N ASP A 528 -8.43 29.35 3.95
CA ASP A 528 -8.79 30.78 4.00
C ASP A 528 -8.50 31.40 5.38
N GLU A 529 -8.80 30.69 6.48
CA GLU A 529 -8.48 31.15 7.85
C GLU A 529 -6.96 31.26 8.08
N LEU A 530 -6.19 30.31 7.56
CA LEU A 530 -4.72 30.29 7.63
C LEU A 530 -4.10 31.44 6.82
N GLN A 531 -4.59 31.70 5.60
CA GLN A 531 -4.16 32.86 4.80
C GLN A 531 -4.43 34.18 5.52
N LEU A 532 -5.61 34.36 6.11
CA LEU A 532 -5.96 35.58 6.85
C LEU A 532 -5.12 35.77 8.12
N LEU A 533 -4.71 34.69 8.79
CA LEU A 533 -3.81 34.77 9.94
C LEU A 533 -2.39 35.19 9.52
N GLN A 534 -1.90 34.73 8.36
CA GLN A 534 -0.59 35.10 7.81
C GLN A 534 -0.57 36.54 7.24
N SER A 535 -1.63 36.99 6.55
CA SER A 535 -1.77 38.30 5.87
C SER A 535 -1.22 39.51 6.62
N GLU A 536 -0.49 40.40 5.93
CA GLU A 536 0.16 41.57 6.54
C GLU A 536 -0.82 42.62 7.09
N ASP A 537 -1.94 42.88 6.39
CA ASP A 537 -2.99 43.78 6.87
C ASP A 537 -3.86 43.09 7.94
N LYS A 538 -3.33 43.06 9.17
CA LYS A 538 -4.04 42.54 10.35
C LYS A 538 -5.36 43.27 10.63
N HIS A 539 -5.55 44.51 10.16
CA HIS A 539 -6.79 45.27 10.38
C HIS A 539 -7.91 44.88 9.42
N ARG A 540 -7.60 44.53 8.17
CA ARG A 540 -8.53 43.88 7.24
C ARG A 540 -8.75 42.42 7.63
N ALA A 541 -7.67 41.67 7.87
CA ALA A 541 -7.74 40.25 8.17
C ALA A 541 -8.67 39.90 9.34
N ILE A 542 -8.59 40.64 10.46
CA ILE A 542 -9.47 40.41 11.63
C ILE A 542 -10.98 40.60 11.29
N ARG A 543 -11.33 41.46 10.32
CA ARG A 543 -12.72 41.70 9.90
C ARG A 543 -13.25 40.62 8.95
N GLU A 544 -12.41 40.13 8.05
CA GLU A 544 -12.74 39.02 7.16
C GLU A 544 -12.81 37.70 7.95
N PHE A 545 -11.87 37.49 8.88
CA PHE A 545 -11.86 36.37 9.82
C PHE A 545 -13.10 36.35 10.75
N ASP A 546 -13.62 37.50 11.22
CA ASP A 546 -14.89 37.57 11.98
C ASP A 546 -16.12 37.06 11.17
N THR A 547 -16.02 37.07 9.85
CA THR A 547 -17.07 36.51 8.99
C THR A 547 -16.82 35.03 8.75
N LEU A 548 -15.58 34.63 8.51
CA LEU A 548 -15.17 33.27 8.18
C LEU A 548 -15.30 32.31 9.39
N PHE A 549 -14.72 32.68 10.54
CA PHE A 549 -14.76 31.91 11.78
C PHE A 549 -16.19 31.61 12.26
N PHE A 550 -17.13 32.54 12.05
CA PHE A 550 -18.54 32.30 12.40
C PHE A 550 -19.33 31.50 11.35
N LYS A 551 -18.81 31.33 10.11
CA LYS A 551 -19.29 30.29 9.19
C LYS A 551 -18.73 28.92 9.60
N HIS A 552 -17.44 28.84 9.92
CA HIS A 552 -16.76 27.64 10.41
C HIS A 552 -17.46 27.08 11.66
N LEU A 553 -17.64 27.87 12.73
CA LEU A 553 -18.41 27.44 13.90
C LEU A 553 -19.84 26.98 13.55
N GLY A 554 -20.53 27.70 12.66
CA GLY A 554 -21.88 27.34 12.22
C GLY A 554 -21.93 25.99 11.49
N TYR A 555 -20.88 25.69 10.71
CA TYR A 555 -20.65 24.40 10.08
C TYR A 555 -20.36 23.31 11.13
N THR A 556 -19.39 23.51 12.04
CA THR A 556 -19.03 22.53 13.08
C THR A 556 -20.24 22.13 13.92
N PHE A 557 -21.05 23.10 14.36
CA PHE A 557 -22.28 22.80 15.09
C PHE A 557 -23.38 22.17 14.21
N ASN A 558 -23.45 22.47 12.91
CA ASN A 558 -24.32 21.72 11.97
C ASN A 558 -23.87 20.26 11.82
N ARG A 559 -22.56 19.99 11.80
CA ARG A 559 -22.01 18.62 11.77
C ARG A 559 -22.28 17.89 13.08
N GLY A 560 -22.09 18.56 14.22
CA GLY A 560 -22.53 18.06 15.53
C GLY A 560 -24.01 17.70 15.59
N ALA A 561 -24.90 18.60 15.14
CA ALA A 561 -26.34 18.36 15.12
C ALA A 561 -26.73 17.21 14.18
N LYS A 562 -26.12 17.13 12.99
CA LYS A 562 -26.36 16.04 12.02
C LYS A 562 -25.85 14.69 12.52
N ALA A 563 -24.63 14.64 13.06
CA ALA A 563 -24.05 13.43 13.65
C ALA A 563 -24.89 12.91 14.82
N PHE A 564 -25.30 13.79 15.76
CA PHE A 564 -26.14 13.43 16.89
C PHE A 564 -27.49 12.83 16.46
N VAL A 565 -28.19 13.49 15.52
CA VAL A 565 -29.49 13.01 15.02
C VAL A 565 -29.33 11.71 14.24
N ALA A 566 -28.35 11.62 13.33
CA ALA A 566 -28.00 10.39 12.60
C ALA A 566 -27.56 9.24 13.55
N GLY A 567 -27.01 9.59 14.71
CA GLY A 567 -26.71 8.72 15.83
C GLY A 567 -27.90 7.85 16.25
N TYR A 568 -29.08 8.46 16.35
CA TYR A 568 -30.33 7.79 16.75
C TYR A 568 -31.20 7.30 15.58
N VAL A 569 -31.21 7.99 14.42
CA VAL A 569 -32.08 7.63 13.27
C VAL A 569 -31.39 6.82 12.18
N GLY A 570 -30.13 6.42 12.39
CA GLY A 570 -29.34 5.59 11.47
C GLY A 570 -28.63 6.36 10.35
N GLY A 571 -29.19 7.48 9.88
CA GLY A 571 -28.57 8.34 8.87
C GLY A 571 -29.59 9.16 8.06
N SER A 572 -29.10 9.97 7.12
CA SER A 572 -29.97 10.69 6.18
C SER A 572 -30.56 9.74 5.13
N ASN A 573 -31.82 9.95 4.74
CA ASN A 573 -32.47 9.22 3.64
C ASN A 573 -32.11 9.78 2.25
N HIS A 574 -31.39 10.90 2.15
CA HIS A 574 -30.86 11.40 0.87
C HIS A 574 -29.67 10.54 0.44
N VAL A 575 -29.83 9.85 -0.69
CA VAL A 575 -28.92 8.85 -1.28
C VAL A 575 -29.00 8.97 -2.81
N PRO A 576 -28.09 8.38 -3.61
CA PRO A 576 -28.16 8.43 -5.06
C PRO A 576 -29.50 7.92 -5.62
N SER A 577 -29.90 8.44 -6.78
CA SER A 577 -31.17 8.08 -7.43
C SER A 577 -31.27 6.60 -7.79
N PHE A 578 -30.14 5.95 -8.07
CA PHE A 578 -30.04 4.53 -8.41
C PHE A 578 -30.04 3.58 -7.18
N ALA A 579 -29.81 4.10 -5.97
CA ALA A 579 -29.60 3.26 -4.78
C ALA A 579 -30.80 2.34 -4.48
N ASP A 580 -30.57 1.03 -4.57
CA ASP A 580 -31.59 -0.02 -4.57
C ASP A 580 -32.08 -0.39 -3.14
N ARG A 581 -32.41 -1.66 -2.88
CA ARG A 581 -32.69 -2.19 -1.54
C ARG A 581 -31.41 -2.56 -0.77
N PHE A 582 -30.39 -3.09 -1.43
CA PHE A 582 -29.15 -3.57 -0.83
C PHE A 582 -28.17 -2.43 -0.51
N THR A 583 -27.93 -1.52 -1.45
CA THR A 583 -26.96 -0.40 -1.32
C THR A 583 -27.45 0.72 -0.40
N ARG A 584 -28.76 0.97 -0.37
CA ARG A 584 -29.38 2.13 0.30
C ARG A 584 -29.08 2.27 1.80
N PRO A 585 -29.01 1.22 2.63
CA PRO A 585 -28.57 1.31 4.03
C PRO A 585 -27.14 1.87 4.15
N TYR A 586 -26.19 1.36 3.36
CA TYR A 586 -24.78 1.77 3.37
C TYR A 586 -24.62 3.28 3.08
N TYR A 587 -25.35 3.82 2.10
CA TYR A 587 -25.40 5.26 1.86
C TYR A 587 -25.89 6.08 3.07
N LYS A 588 -26.81 5.57 3.90
CA LYS A 588 -27.20 6.24 5.16
C LYS A 588 -26.10 6.19 6.20
N HIS A 589 -25.38 5.06 6.30
CA HIS A 589 -24.25 4.92 7.21
C HIS A 589 -23.09 5.85 6.80
N ILE A 590 -22.79 5.98 5.50
CA ILE A 590 -21.82 6.97 4.99
C ILE A 590 -22.26 8.40 5.31
N ASN A 591 -23.53 8.75 5.10
CA ASN A 591 -24.09 10.05 5.51
C ASN A 591 -23.88 10.35 7.01
N ARG A 592 -24.07 9.36 7.89
CA ARG A 592 -23.83 9.48 9.33
C ARG A 592 -22.33 9.65 9.62
N LEU A 593 -21.51 8.74 9.12
CA LEU A 593 -20.09 8.65 9.44
C LEU A 593 -19.28 9.82 8.86
N SER A 594 -19.64 10.32 7.68
CA SER A 594 -19.11 11.58 7.12
C SER A 594 -19.41 12.78 8.03
N ALA A 595 -20.64 12.91 8.55
CA ALA A 595 -20.97 13.98 9.48
C ALA A 595 -20.24 13.85 10.83
N SER A 596 -20.08 12.62 11.33
CA SER A 596 -19.25 12.31 12.51
C SER A 596 -17.77 12.63 12.28
N PHE A 597 -17.25 12.34 11.09
CA PHE A 597 -15.85 12.55 10.73
C PHE A 597 -15.52 14.04 10.68
N ALA A 598 -16.34 14.85 10.00
CA ALA A 598 -16.19 16.30 9.95
C ALA A 598 -16.13 16.92 11.37
N LEU A 599 -17.04 16.54 12.27
CA LEU A 599 -17.03 16.98 13.66
C LEU A 599 -15.74 16.57 14.41
N THR A 600 -15.26 15.35 14.19
CA THR A 600 -14.04 14.84 14.85
C THR A 600 -12.78 15.50 14.28
N ALA A 601 -12.75 15.80 12.98
CA ALA A 601 -11.69 16.56 12.34
C ALA A 601 -11.64 18.00 12.88
N ASP A 602 -12.78 18.70 12.96
CA ASP A 602 -12.89 20.05 13.55
C ASP A 602 -12.41 20.05 15.01
N MET A 603 -12.77 19.03 15.81
CA MET A 603 -12.28 18.85 17.17
C MET A 603 -10.75 18.65 17.21
N ALA A 604 -10.21 17.82 16.31
CA ALA A 604 -8.78 17.55 16.24
C ALA A 604 -7.99 18.82 15.90
N LEU A 605 -8.39 19.52 14.84
CA LEU A 605 -7.77 20.73 14.34
C LEU A 605 -7.87 21.87 15.37
N GLY A 606 -9.06 22.08 15.95
CA GLY A 606 -9.31 23.14 16.92
C GLY A 606 -8.67 22.96 18.30
N LEU A 607 -8.37 21.72 18.72
CA LEU A 607 -7.77 21.44 20.04
C LEU A 607 -6.30 21.02 20.00
N LEU A 608 -5.78 20.55 18.87
CA LEU A 608 -4.36 20.15 18.72
C LEU A 608 -3.57 21.10 17.81
N ALA A 609 -4.24 21.82 16.89
CA ALA A 609 -3.62 22.77 15.96
C ALA A 609 -2.32 22.20 15.33
N GLY A 610 -1.20 22.92 15.44
CA GLY A 610 0.10 22.51 14.88
C GLY A 610 0.67 21.20 15.45
N ASP A 611 0.29 20.79 16.66
CA ASP A 611 0.73 19.51 17.22
C ASP A 611 0.05 18.29 16.58
N LEU A 612 -1.00 18.48 15.76
CA LEU A 612 -1.60 17.36 15.01
C LEU A 612 -0.62 16.79 13.97
N LYS A 613 0.23 17.64 13.34
CA LYS A 613 1.32 17.21 12.45
C LYS A 613 2.35 16.31 13.17
N ARG A 614 2.44 16.39 14.50
CA ARG A 614 3.32 15.57 15.36
C ARG A 614 2.61 14.36 15.98
N LYS A 615 1.29 14.20 15.77
CA LYS A 615 0.47 13.12 16.34
C LYS A 615 0.04 12.16 15.24
N GLU A 616 1.04 11.62 14.56
CA GLU A 616 0.94 10.71 13.42
C GLU A 616 -0.02 9.53 13.62
N MET A 617 -0.14 8.99 14.83
CA MET A 617 -1.12 7.94 15.16
C MET A 617 -2.59 8.43 15.17
N LEU A 618 -2.83 9.68 15.57
CA LEU A 618 -4.17 10.28 15.52
C LEU A 618 -4.52 10.74 14.09
N SER A 619 -3.54 11.33 13.39
CA SER A 619 -3.65 11.70 11.98
C SER A 619 -3.93 10.48 11.10
N GLY A 620 -3.22 9.36 11.30
CA GLY A 620 -3.44 8.09 10.60
C GLY A 620 -4.85 7.51 10.81
N ARG A 621 -5.40 7.59 12.03
CA ARG A 621 -6.79 7.15 12.31
C ARG A 621 -7.84 8.04 11.63
N LEU A 622 -7.57 9.34 11.51
CA LEU A 622 -8.43 10.24 10.72
C LEU A 622 -8.31 9.95 9.21
N ALA A 623 -7.14 9.55 8.73
CA ALA A 623 -6.95 9.05 7.37
C ALA A 623 -7.73 7.73 7.14
N ASP A 624 -7.73 6.78 8.07
CA ASP A 624 -8.51 5.54 7.97
C ASP A 624 -10.00 5.82 7.80
N ILE A 625 -10.57 6.67 8.67
CA ILE A 625 -11.98 7.07 8.60
C ILE A 625 -12.29 7.72 7.23
N HIS A 626 -11.45 8.65 6.77
CA HIS A 626 -11.66 9.36 5.51
C HIS A 626 -11.57 8.43 4.29
N SER A 627 -10.62 7.50 4.31
CA SER A 627 -10.32 6.62 3.18
C SER A 627 -11.35 5.50 3.06
N HIS A 628 -11.74 4.86 4.17
CA HIS A 628 -12.79 3.84 4.12
C HIS A 628 -14.18 4.43 3.80
N LEU A 629 -14.43 5.73 4.06
CA LEU A 629 -15.62 6.42 3.53
C LEU A 629 -15.59 6.50 1.99
N PHE A 630 -14.42 6.76 1.40
CA PHE A 630 -14.23 6.82 -0.06
C PHE A 630 -14.32 5.43 -0.69
N ILE A 631 -13.63 4.44 -0.12
CA ILE A 631 -13.67 3.03 -0.53
C ILE A 631 -15.10 2.49 -0.46
N ALA A 632 -15.86 2.78 0.60
CA ALA A 632 -17.27 2.39 0.68
C ALA A 632 -18.12 3.00 -0.44
N THR A 633 -17.86 4.24 -0.87
CA THR A 633 -18.54 4.80 -2.06
C THR A 633 -18.07 4.16 -3.37
N ALA A 634 -16.81 3.74 -3.48
CA ALA A 634 -16.29 3.02 -4.64
C ALA A 634 -17.00 1.66 -4.80
N ILE A 635 -17.05 0.86 -3.73
CA ILE A 635 -17.73 -0.45 -3.70
C ILE A 635 -19.21 -0.32 -4.11
N LEU A 636 -19.91 0.71 -3.61
CA LEU A 636 -21.32 0.96 -3.92
C LEU A 636 -21.56 1.49 -5.34
N GLN A 637 -20.57 2.12 -5.99
CA GLN A 637 -20.66 2.50 -7.41
C GLN A 637 -20.35 1.30 -8.30
N PHE A 638 -19.30 0.53 -7.99
CA PHE A 638 -18.94 -0.66 -8.76
C PHE A 638 -20.08 -1.68 -8.80
N TYR A 639 -20.69 -1.98 -7.64
CA TYR A 639 -21.91 -2.81 -7.56
C TYR A 639 -23.11 -2.24 -8.36
N GLU A 640 -23.18 -0.93 -8.61
CA GLU A 640 -24.28 -0.35 -9.41
C GLU A 640 -24.13 -0.63 -10.91
N TYR A 641 -22.90 -0.74 -11.42
CA TYR A 641 -22.61 -1.03 -12.83
C TYR A 641 -22.32 -2.52 -13.11
N GLY A 642 -22.08 -3.32 -12.05
CA GLY A 642 -21.86 -4.75 -12.13
C GLY A 642 -23.11 -5.60 -12.46
N SER A 643 -22.94 -6.92 -12.39
CA SER A 643 -23.96 -7.94 -12.69
C SER A 643 -25.16 -7.93 -11.73
N LYS A 644 -24.96 -7.48 -10.49
CA LYS A 644 -25.87 -7.58 -9.34
C LYS A 644 -26.31 -9.02 -9.04
N SER A 645 -25.45 -9.99 -9.40
CA SER A 645 -25.60 -11.40 -9.04
C SER A 645 -25.46 -11.61 -7.52
N GLU A 646 -25.94 -12.76 -7.02
CA GLU A 646 -25.84 -13.08 -5.59
C GLU A 646 -24.37 -13.23 -5.14
N ALA A 647 -23.51 -13.82 -6.00
CA ALA A 647 -22.07 -13.87 -5.76
C ALA A 647 -21.45 -12.48 -5.61
N GLU A 648 -21.75 -11.55 -6.52
CA GLU A 648 -21.27 -10.17 -6.45
C GLU A 648 -21.82 -9.41 -5.23
N ARG A 649 -23.08 -9.67 -4.86
CA ARG A 649 -23.71 -9.15 -3.65
C ARG A 649 -22.98 -9.60 -2.39
N LEU A 650 -22.52 -10.86 -2.31
CA LEU A 650 -21.71 -11.38 -1.21
C LEU A 650 -20.33 -10.70 -1.13
N HIS A 651 -19.64 -10.55 -2.27
CA HIS A 651 -18.36 -9.83 -2.34
C HIS A 651 -18.49 -8.39 -1.85
N ALA A 652 -19.51 -7.67 -2.35
CA ALA A 652 -19.81 -6.30 -1.96
C ALA A 652 -20.19 -6.19 -0.48
N GLU A 653 -21.01 -7.11 0.04
CA GLU A 653 -21.46 -7.08 1.44
C GLU A 653 -20.31 -7.22 2.43
N VAL A 654 -19.41 -8.20 2.22
CA VAL A 654 -18.24 -8.38 3.10
C VAL A 654 -17.30 -7.17 3.02
N ALA A 655 -17.02 -6.65 1.83
CA ALA A 655 -16.16 -5.47 1.65
C ALA A 655 -16.73 -4.19 2.32
N LEU A 656 -18.06 -4.02 2.28
CA LEU A 656 -18.76 -2.90 2.94
C LEU A 656 -18.84 -3.07 4.46
N GLN A 657 -19.08 -4.28 4.95
CA GLN A 657 -19.09 -4.55 6.40
C GLN A 657 -17.69 -4.35 7.00
N ASN A 658 -16.64 -4.85 6.34
CA ASN A 658 -15.24 -4.58 6.70
C ASN A 658 -14.97 -3.06 6.74
N SER A 659 -15.25 -2.33 5.66
CA SER A 659 -15.00 -0.87 5.61
C SER A 659 -15.75 -0.08 6.69
N LEU A 660 -17.01 -0.42 6.99
CA LEU A 660 -17.78 0.23 8.05
C LEU A 660 -17.26 -0.13 9.45
N PHE A 661 -16.76 -1.35 9.65
CA PHE A 661 -16.15 -1.78 10.89
C PHE A 661 -14.81 -1.06 11.14
N THR A 662 -13.91 -1.00 10.15
CA THR A 662 -12.63 -0.27 10.25
C THR A 662 -12.84 1.22 10.56
N ILE A 663 -13.86 1.87 9.98
CA ILE A 663 -14.22 3.26 10.33
C ILE A 663 -14.58 3.37 11.83
N GLN A 664 -15.36 2.43 12.37
CA GLN A 664 -15.78 2.43 13.77
C GLN A 664 -14.57 2.25 14.71
N GLU A 665 -13.70 1.29 14.44
CA GLU A 665 -12.49 1.06 15.24
C GLU A 665 -11.54 2.27 15.19
N ALA A 666 -11.37 2.89 14.02
CA ALA A 666 -10.55 4.08 13.87
C ALA A 666 -11.12 5.29 14.66
N PHE A 667 -12.45 5.46 14.72
CA PHE A 667 -13.08 6.45 15.60
C PHE A 667 -12.82 6.15 17.08
N GLU A 668 -13.03 4.91 17.52
CA GLU A 668 -12.88 4.53 18.93
C GLU A 668 -11.42 4.66 19.40
N LEU A 669 -10.48 4.06 18.67
CA LEU A 669 -9.05 4.19 18.94
C LEU A 669 -8.58 5.65 18.86
N PHE A 670 -9.24 6.50 18.07
CA PHE A 670 -8.98 7.94 18.08
C PHE A 670 -9.44 8.57 19.40
N PHE A 671 -10.69 8.39 19.82
CA PHE A 671 -11.21 8.96 21.08
C PHE A 671 -10.50 8.41 22.32
N GLU A 672 -10.18 7.12 22.35
CA GLU A 672 -9.40 6.45 23.40
C GLU A 672 -7.97 6.98 23.53
N ASN A 673 -7.42 7.62 22.50
CA ASN A 673 -6.07 8.18 22.51
C ASN A 673 -6.03 9.72 22.45
N PHE A 674 -7.17 10.39 22.25
CA PHE A 674 -7.23 11.84 22.10
C PHE A 674 -6.89 12.56 23.41
N PRO A 675 -5.91 13.49 23.45
CA PRO A 675 -5.39 14.04 24.71
C PRO A 675 -6.45 14.70 25.61
N ASN A 676 -7.40 15.44 25.03
CA ASN A 676 -8.47 16.07 25.80
C ASN A 676 -9.62 15.07 26.00
N ARG A 677 -9.58 14.34 27.13
CA ARG A 677 -10.54 13.29 27.48
C ARG A 677 -11.99 13.75 27.55
N PHE A 678 -12.23 14.99 27.99
CA PHE A 678 -13.58 15.55 28.05
C PHE A 678 -14.15 15.82 26.64
N ALA A 679 -13.35 16.42 25.75
CA ALA A 679 -13.74 16.63 24.36
C ALA A 679 -13.96 15.28 23.63
N ALA A 680 -13.04 14.33 23.84
CA ALA A 680 -13.13 12.98 23.27
C ALA A 680 -14.42 12.25 23.69
N ALA A 681 -14.76 12.27 24.99
CA ALA A 681 -15.98 11.66 25.49
C ALA A 681 -17.25 12.36 24.97
N LEU A 682 -17.24 13.70 24.85
CA LEU A 682 -18.36 14.48 24.33
C LEU A 682 -18.61 14.20 22.84
N VAL A 683 -17.55 14.20 22.02
CA VAL A 683 -17.66 13.94 20.57
C VAL A 683 -17.88 12.45 20.29
N GLY A 684 -17.30 11.55 21.07
CA GLY A 684 -17.62 10.11 21.05
C GLY A 684 -19.11 9.85 21.33
N PHE A 685 -19.68 10.49 22.35
CA PHE A 685 -21.12 10.42 22.62
C PHE A 685 -21.98 11.03 21.50
N VAL A 686 -21.53 12.10 20.84
CA VAL A 686 -22.27 12.70 19.70
C VAL A 686 -22.24 11.82 18.45
N THR A 687 -21.14 11.09 18.21
CA THR A 687 -20.93 10.26 17.00
C THR A 687 -21.47 8.84 17.17
N PHE A 688 -21.42 8.29 18.38
CA PHE A 688 -21.91 6.97 18.77
C PHE A 688 -22.75 7.02 20.07
N PRO A 689 -23.91 7.72 20.08
CA PRO A 689 -24.77 7.86 21.28
C PRO A 689 -25.41 6.55 21.77
N SER A 690 -25.28 5.47 21.00
CA SER A 690 -25.73 4.12 21.34
C SER A 690 -24.58 3.10 21.44
N GLY A 691 -23.32 3.57 21.42
CA GLY A 691 -22.13 2.71 21.33
C GLY A 691 -21.92 2.12 19.93
N ARG A 692 -21.21 0.99 19.87
CA ARG A 692 -20.94 0.21 18.65
C ARG A 692 -22.24 -0.20 17.95
N ILE A 693 -22.25 -0.07 16.63
CA ILE A 693 -23.37 -0.47 15.76
C ILE A 693 -22.94 -1.27 14.53
N PHE A 694 -21.65 -1.25 14.18
CA PHE A 694 -21.09 -2.07 13.12
C PHE A 694 -20.39 -3.28 13.73
N THR A 695 -20.61 -4.45 13.13
CA THR A 695 -19.95 -5.72 13.46
C THR A 695 -19.02 -6.11 12.32
N PRO A 696 -17.99 -6.94 12.57
CA PRO A 696 -17.30 -7.62 11.48
C PRO A 696 -18.26 -8.56 10.72
N PRO A 697 -17.90 -9.00 9.50
CA PRO A 697 -18.64 -10.05 8.79
C PRO A 697 -18.83 -11.30 9.64
N SER A 698 -20.03 -11.86 9.63
CA SER A 698 -20.32 -13.12 10.33
C SER A 698 -19.67 -14.31 9.64
N ASP A 699 -19.34 -15.34 10.42
CA ASP A 699 -18.62 -16.50 9.89
C ASP A 699 -19.44 -17.26 8.83
N GLU A 700 -20.77 -17.27 8.95
CA GLU A 700 -21.66 -17.80 7.89
C GLU A 700 -21.60 -16.99 6.58
N LEU A 701 -21.47 -15.66 6.64
CA LEU A 701 -21.30 -14.81 5.45
C LEU A 701 -19.93 -15.02 4.81
N LYS A 702 -18.88 -15.15 5.63
CA LYS A 702 -17.53 -15.53 5.17
C LYS A 702 -17.54 -16.91 4.51
N ARG A 703 -18.21 -17.89 5.13
CA ARG A 703 -18.36 -19.26 4.63
C ARG A 703 -19.05 -19.29 3.26
N GLN A 704 -20.14 -18.54 3.10
CA GLN A 704 -20.82 -18.37 1.80
C GLN A 704 -19.90 -17.74 0.73
N LEU A 705 -19.11 -16.73 1.09
CA LEU A 705 -18.16 -16.09 0.16
C LEU A 705 -16.96 -16.99 -0.17
N GLY A 706 -16.42 -17.72 0.80
CA GLY A 706 -15.34 -18.70 0.62
C GLY A 706 -15.78 -19.94 -0.17
N ASP A 707 -17.04 -20.36 -0.04
CA ASP A 707 -17.67 -21.30 -0.97
C ASP A 707 -17.69 -20.70 -2.40
N THR A 708 -18.26 -19.50 -2.57
CA THR A 708 -18.37 -18.80 -3.86
C THR A 708 -17.01 -18.59 -4.57
N PHE A 709 -15.94 -18.36 -3.81
CA PHE A 709 -14.57 -18.13 -4.30
C PHE A 709 -13.99 -19.33 -5.09
N MET A 710 -14.50 -20.55 -4.83
CA MET A 710 -14.12 -21.77 -5.54
C MET A 710 -14.98 -22.07 -6.77
N GLU A 711 -16.19 -21.54 -6.87
CA GLU A 711 -17.11 -21.93 -7.94
C GLU A 711 -16.84 -21.20 -9.27
N ASP A 712 -17.45 -21.70 -10.35
CA ASP A 712 -17.20 -21.31 -11.73
C ASP A 712 -17.86 -19.98 -12.15
N PHE A 713 -17.87 -19.66 -13.44
CA PHE A 713 -18.46 -18.43 -13.95
C PHE A 713 -20.00 -18.39 -13.89
N GLU A 714 -20.70 -19.54 -13.90
CA GLU A 714 -22.16 -19.58 -13.81
C GLU A 714 -22.62 -19.25 -12.39
N ALA A 715 -21.91 -19.76 -11.38
CA ALA A 715 -22.15 -19.46 -9.97
C ALA A 715 -21.52 -18.13 -9.51
N ASN A 716 -20.36 -17.76 -10.07
CA ASN A 716 -19.55 -16.60 -9.67
C ASN A 716 -19.11 -15.76 -10.90
N PRO A 717 -19.99 -14.90 -11.44
CA PRO A 717 -19.65 -14.02 -12.57
C PRO A 717 -18.49 -13.05 -12.31
N PHE A 718 -18.17 -12.75 -11.04
CA PHE A 718 -17.01 -11.92 -10.72
C PHE A 718 -15.69 -12.64 -11.02
N ARG A 719 -15.61 -13.98 -10.87
CA ARG A 719 -14.45 -14.76 -11.31
C ARG A 719 -14.18 -14.56 -12.80
N ASP A 720 -15.24 -14.51 -13.62
CA ASP A 720 -15.12 -14.37 -15.08
C ASP A 720 -14.71 -12.96 -15.51
N TYR A 721 -15.29 -11.93 -14.88
CA TYR A 721 -14.81 -10.54 -15.00
C TYR A 721 -13.30 -10.48 -14.72
N LEU A 722 -12.82 -11.07 -13.62
CA LEU A 722 -11.39 -11.11 -13.29
C LEU A 722 -10.52 -11.81 -14.35
N LYS A 723 -11.01 -12.85 -15.05
CA LYS A 723 -10.27 -13.47 -16.17
C LYS A 723 -9.97 -12.46 -17.27
N THR A 724 -10.95 -11.61 -17.62
CA THR A 724 -10.76 -10.54 -18.62
C THR A 724 -9.84 -9.41 -18.14
N MET A 725 -9.57 -9.33 -16.83
CA MET A 725 -8.72 -8.29 -16.26
C MET A 725 -7.21 -8.61 -16.31
N VAL A 726 -6.83 -9.88 -16.46
CA VAL A 726 -5.43 -10.36 -16.39
C VAL A 726 -4.99 -11.05 -17.68
N TYR A 727 -3.71 -11.40 -17.80
CA TYR A 727 -3.26 -12.43 -18.74
C TYR A 727 -3.70 -13.81 -18.24
N TYR A 728 -4.85 -14.28 -18.71
CA TYR A 728 -5.46 -15.55 -18.32
C TYR A 728 -5.18 -16.62 -19.38
N ASN A 729 -4.62 -17.76 -18.96
CA ASN A 729 -4.38 -18.90 -19.84
C ASN A 729 -4.70 -20.23 -19.11
N THR A 730 -4.84 -21.31 -19.89
CA THR A 730 -5.12 -22.67 -19.41
C THR A 730 -4.09 -23.69 -19.93
N ASP A 731 -2.88 -23.22 -20.25
CA ASP A 731 -1.79 -24.03 -20.80
C ASP A 731 -1.30 -25.03 -19.74
N GLU A 732 -1.24 -26.31 -20.09
CA GLU A 732 -0.82 -27.37 -19.16
C GLU A 732 0.67 -27.32 -18.81
N ASP A 733 1.47 -26.51 -19.52
CA ASP A 733 2.87 -26.28 -19.16
C ASP A 733 3.13 -24.96 -18.40
N ASP A 734 2.20 -23.99 -18.40
CA ASP A 734 2.40 -22.67 -17.79
C ASP A 734 2.29 -22.64 -16.25
N VAL A 735 2.97 -21.67 -15.61
CA VAL A 735 2.98 -21.44 -14.16
C VAL A 735 1.59 -21.21 -13.55
N THR A 736 0.71 -20.51 -14.26
CA THR A 736 -0.69 -20.26 -13.87
C THR A 736 -1.64 -21.22 -14.59
N GLY A 737 -1.38 -21.49 -15.86
CA GLY A 737 -2.17 -22.40 -16.68
C GLY A 737 -2.32 -23.80 -16.08
N ARG A 738 -1.25 -24.39 -15.51
CA ARG A 738 -1.30 -25.71 -14.83
C ARG A 738 -2.38 -25.83 -13.77
N MET A 739 -2.61 -24.77 -12.99
CA MET A 739 -3.58 -24.79 -11.88
C MET A 739 -5.00 -24.58 -12.40
N GLU A 740 -5.18 -23.64 -13.33
CA GLU A 740 -6.49 -23.39 -13.94
C GLU A 740 -6.93 -24.56 -14.85
N ASN A 741 -6.01 -25.24 -15.54
CA ASN A 741 -6.28 -26.44 -16.34
C ASN A 741 -6.82 -27.59 -15.48
N ALA A 742 -6.17 -27.89 -14.34
CA ALA A 742 -6.66 -28.87 -13.39
C ALA A 742 -8.04 -28.48 -12.82
N TYR A 743 -8.26 -27.20 -12.55
CA TYR A 743 -9.53 -26.67 -12.04
C TYR A 743 -10.67 -26.75 -13.06
N GLN A 744 -10.47 -26.32 -14.30
CA GLN A 744 -11.46 -26.43 -15.38
C GLN A 744 -11.77 -27.91 -15.71
N THR A 745 -10.76 -28.80 -15.66
CA THR A 745 -10.97 -30.25 -15.80
C THR A 745 -11.83 -30.80 -14.66
N LEU A 746 -11.56 -30.42 -13.40
CA LEU A 746 -12.39 -30.81 -12.25
C LEU A 746 -13.84 -30.35 -12.41
N LEU A 747 -14.08 -29.08 -12.77
CA LEU A 747 -15.43 -28.56 -12.99
C LEU A 747 -16.19 -29.38 -14.05
N GLY A 748 -15.54 -29.70 -15.16
CA GLY A 748 -16.12 -30.54 -16.22
C GLY A 748 -16.48 -31.97 -15.80
N ILE A 749 -15.87 -32.50 -14.73
CA ILE A 749 -16.12 -33.87 -14.24
C ILE A 749 -16.65 -33.94 -12.80
N GLU A 750 -16.97 -32.82 -12.15
CA GLU A 750 -17.34 -32.76 -10.72
C GLU A 750 -18.45 -33.77 -10.34
N PRO A 751 -19.53 -33.99 -11.12
CA PRO A 751 -20.53 -35.01 -10.79
C PRO A 751 -19.96 -36.44 -10.74
N LEU A 752 -18.97 -36.74 -11.59
CA LEU A 752 -18.25 -38.02 -11.60
C LEU A 752 -17.21 -38.08 -10.46
N TRP A 753 -16.51 -36.99 -10.16
CA TRP A 753 -15.60 -36.91 -9.02
C TRP A 753 -16.35 -37.21 -7.71
N GLN A 754 -17.50 -36.56 -7.50
CA GLN A 754 -18.34 -36.78 -6.32
C GLN A 754 -18.98 -38.17 -6.29
N LYS A 755 -19.35 -38.73 -7.46
CA LYS A 755 -19.82 -40.13 -7.59
C LYS A 755 -18.74 -41.11 -7.11
N PHE A 756 -17.52 -40.96 -7.59
CA PHE A 756 -16.36 -41.77 -7.17
C PHE A 756 -16.02 -41.57 -5.69
N LYS A 757 -15.90 -40.33 -5.21
CA LYS A 757 -15.59 -40.02 -3.80
C LYS A 757 -16.62 -40.59 -2.83
N LYS A 758 -17.90 -40.58 -3.20
CA LYS A 758 -18.98 -41.21 -2.44
C LYS A 758 -18.93 -42.74 -2.44
N ALA A 759 -18.32 -43.36 -3.46
CA ALA A 759 -18.01 -44.78 -3.45
C ALA A 759 -16.81 -45.08 -2.54
N GLU A 760 -15.68 -44.36 -2.73
CA GLU A 760 -14.46 -44.45 -1.92
C GLU A 760 -14.74 -44.30 -0.41
N HIS A 761 -15.67 -43.42 -0.04
CA HIS A 761 -16.11 -43.20 1.34
C HIS A 761 -16.86 -44.35 2.02
N LYS A 762 -17.17 -45.45 1.32
CA LYS A 762 -17.74 -46.67 1.92
C LYS A 762 -16.72 -47.49 2.73
N ASP A 763 -15.44 -47.07 2.70
CA ASP A 763 -14.27 -47.75 3.31
C ASP A 763 -14.16 -49.25 2.93
N SER A 764 -14.69 -49.60 1.75
CA SER A 764 -14.82 -50.97 1.23
C SER A 764 -13.92 -51.25 0.02
N PHE A 765 -12.89 -50.43 -0.18
CA PHE A 765 -12.05 -50.41 -1.38
C PHE A 765 -10.77 -51.23 -1.20
N ALA A 766 -10.38 -51.97 -2.24
CA ALA A 766 -9.16 -52.77 -2.25
C ALA A 766 -8.11 -52.18 -3.20
N GLY A 767 -7.00 -51.71 -2.65
CA GLY A 767 -5.92 -51.07 -3.40
C GLY A 767 -4.89 -50.42 -2.48
N LEU A 768 -3.85 -49.83 -3.07
CA LEU A 768 -2.93 -48.90 -2.39
C LEU A 768 -2.76 -47.58 -3.16
N SER A 769 -3.10 -47.55 -4.45
CA SER A 769 -3.09 -46.38 -5.32
C SER A 769 -4.50 -45.84 -5.61
N PHE A 770 -4.59 -44.61 -6.12
CA PHE A 770 -5.84 -44.05 -6.62
C PHE A 770 -6.35 -44.85 -7.83
N GLU A 771 -5.42 -45.33 -8.66
CA GLU A 771 -5.68 -46.13 -9.86
C GLU A 771 -6.30 -47.48 -9.50
N ASP A 772 -5.81 -48.15 -8.43
CA ASP A 772 -6.46 -49.36 -7.88
C ASP A 772 -7.91 -49.06 -7.45
N HIS A 773 -8.14 -47.92 -6.77
CA HIS A 773 -9.46 -47.53 -6.30
C HIS A 773 -10.44 -47.29 -7.47
N VAL A 774 -9.98 -46.59 -8.52
CA VAL A 774 -10.79 -46.37 -9.73
C VAL A 774 -11.13 -47.68 -10.43
N VAL A 775 -10.15 -48.59 -10.58
CA VAL A 775 -10.39 -49.93 -11.13
C VAL A 775 -11.36 -50.74 -10.24
N TYR A 776 -11.26 -50.63 -8.92
CA TYR A 776 -12.16 -51.29 -7.99
C TYR A 776 -13.60 -50.74 -8.08
N ALA A 777 -13.78 -49.42 -8.21
CA ALA A 777 -15.10 -48.82 -8.44
C ALA A 777 -15.73 -49.32 -9.75
N SER A 778 -14.92 -49.44 -10.82
CA SER A 778 -15.37 -49.94 -12.11
C SER A 778 -15.78 -51.43 -12.03
N GLN A 779 -14.98 -52.26 -11.36
CA GLN A 779 -15.27 -53.70 -11.16
C GLN A 779 -16.51 -53.98 -10.30
N ASN A 780 -16.95 -53.02 -9.48
CA ASN A 780 -18.16 -53.14 -8.64
C ASN A 780 -19.38 -52.38 -9.21
N GLU A 781 -19.33 -51.94 -10.48
CA GLU A 781 -20.40 -51.19 -11.17
C GLU A 781 -20.75 -49.83 -10.50
N ASP A 782 -19.91 -49.31 -9.59
CA ASP A 782 -20.06 -47.96 -9.04
C ASP A 782 -19.72 -46.88 -10.11
N ILE A 783 -18.86 -47.20 -11.09
CA ILE A 783 -18.56 -46.37 -12.28
C ILE A 783 -18.40 -47.25 -13.55
N THR A 784 -18.42 -46.64 -14.75
CA THR A 784 -18.09 -47.32 -16.01
C THR A 784 -16.58 -47.36 -16.28
N GLU A 785 -16.15 -48.11 -17.29
CA GLU A 785 -14.77 -48.13 -17.78
C GLU A 785 -14.37 -46.78 -18.43
N GLU A 786 -15.28 -46.16 -19.17
CA GLU A 786 -15.12 -44.82 -19.77
C GLU A 786 -14.99 -43.73 -18.69
N GLU A 787 -15.79 -43.81 -17.62
CA GLU A 787 -15.69 -42.95 -16.43
C GLU A 787 -14.35 -43.17 -15.69
N ALA A 788 -13.84 -44.41 -15.66
CA ALA A 788 -12.57 -44.75 -15.02
C ALA A 788 -11.37 -44.13 -15.76
N GLU A 789 -11.34 -44.18 -17.09
CA GLU A 789 -10.28 -43.51 -17.88
C GLU A 789 -10.24 -42.00 -17.61
N VAL A 790 -11.40 -41.34 -17.57
CA VAL A 790 -11.52 -39.90 -17.29
C VAL A 790 -11.02 -39.55 -15.89
N LEU A 791 -11.31 -40.38 -14.87
CA LEU A 791 -10.82 -40.18 -13.51
C LEU A 791 -9.30 -40.33 -13.40
N ILE A 792 -8.69 -41.27 -14.13
CA ILE A 792 -7.22 -41.44 -14.17
C ILE A 792 -6.56 -40.25 -14.88
N GLN A 793 -7.11 -39.82 -16.02
CA GLN A 793 -6.61 -38.64 -16.75
C GLN A 793 -6.66 -37.37 -15.89
N TYR A 794 -7.79 -37.12 -15.20
CA TYR A 794 -7.88 -36.01 -14.26
C TYR A 794 -6.91 -36.16 -13.09
N ASN A 795 -6.71 -37.36 -12.53
CA ASN A 795 -5.75 -37.53 -11.43
C ASN A 795 -4.30 -37.21 -11.86
N ALA A 796 -3.92 -37.52 -13.10
CA ALA A 796 -2.64 -37.11 -13.67
C ALA A 796 -2.47 -35.58 -13.69
N ILE A 797 -3.46 -34.86 -14.26
CA ILE A 797 -3.45 -33.39 -14.36
C ILE A 797 -3.46 -32.74 -12.97
N ARG A 798 -4.35 -33.22 -12.09
CA ARG A 798 -4.45 -32.81 -10.69
C ARG A 798 -3.12 -32.97 -9.97
N PHE A 799 -2.48 -34.13 -10.08
CA PHE A 799 -1.21 -34.39 -9.42
C PHE A 799 -0.11 -33.45 -9.92
N ASP A 800 0.00 -33.24 -11.24
CA ASP A 800 1.01 -32.34 -11.81
C ASP A 800 0.85 -30.90 -11.27
N SER A 801 -0.37 -30.35 -11.30
CA SER A 801 -0.65 -28.98 -10.82
C SER A 801 -0.20 -28.74 -9.36
N LEU A 802 -0.23 -29.79 -8.53
CA LEU A 802 0.15 -29.78 -7.12
C LEU A 802 1.67 -29.98 -6.88
N LEU A 803 2.44 -30.42 -7.88
CA LEU A 803 3.89 -30.62 -7.76
C LEU A 803 4.66 -29.30 -7.67
N THR A 804 5.56 -29.22 -6.69
CA THR A 804 6.61 -28.21 -6.62
C THR A 804 7.83 -28.61 -7.45
N ASP A 805 8.60 -27.61 -7.87
CA ASP A 805 9.94 -27.80 -8.37
C ASP A 805 10.86 -28.43 -7.32
N VAL A 806 11.86 -29.16 -7.79
CA VAL A 806 13.00 -29.62 -7.00
C VAL A 806 14.24 -29.35 -7.84
N PHE A 807 15.28 -28.83 -7.20
CA PHE A 807 16.53 -28.47 -7.86
C PHE A 807 17.60 -29.54 -7.62
N ASP A 808 18.74 -29.39 -8.28
CA ASP A 808 19.96 -30.10 -7.87
C ASP A 808 20.43 -29.64 -6.46
N LYS A 809 21.42 -30.33 -5.90
CA LYS A 809 21.95 -30.07 -4.55
C LYS A 809 22.45 -28.62 -4.33
N HIS A 810 22.79 -27.90 -5.39
CA HIS A 810 23.29 -26.53 -5.35
C HIS A 810 22.25 -25.48 -5.80
N LEU A 811 20.96 -25.86 -5.84
CA LEU A 811 19.83 -24.97 -6.19
C LEU A 811 20.02 -24.22 -7.52
N SER A 812 20.77 -24.81 -8.45
CA SER A 812 21.26 -24.14 -9.67
C SER A 812 20.41 -24.45 -10.90
N LYS A 813 19.75 -25.62 -10.94
CA LYS A 813 18.83 -26.02 -12.01
C LYS A 813 17.65 -26.83 -11.48
N ALA A 814 16.43 -26.40 -11.84
CA ALA A 814 15.22 -27.18 -11.64
C ALA A 814 15.32 -28.51 -12.40
N GLN A 815 14.82 -29.58 -11.79
CA GLN A 815 14.84 -30.94 -12.31
C GLN A 815 13.48 -31.32 -12.91
N PRO A 816 13.43 -32.12 -14.00
CA PRO A 816 12.18 -32.65 -14.53
C PRO A 816 11.31 -33.28 -13.44
N ARG A 817 9.98 -33.10 -13.56
CA ARG A 817 8.99 -33.65 -12.64
C ARG A 817 8.53 -35.01 -13.16
N PHE A 818 8.44 -36.01 -12.28
CA PHE A 818 7.88 -37.32 -12.62
C PHE A 818 6.45 -37.40 -12.09
N ASN A 819 5.52 -37.83 -12.96
CA ASN A 819 4.12 -38.01 -12.62
C ASN A 819 3.75 -39.51 -12.73
N PRO A 820 3.52 -40.21 -11.61
CA PRO A 820 3.19 -41.64 -11.63
C PRO A 820 1.75 -41.92 -12.10
N HIS A 821 0.88 -40.92 -12.17
CA HIS A 821 -0.56 -41.09 -12.43
C HIS A 821 -0.97 -40.93 -13.90
N THR A 822 -0.04 -40.58 -14.80
CA THR A 822 -0.28 -40.55 -16.25
C THR A 822 -0.78 -41.91 -16.75
N LEU A 823 -1.71 -41.94 -17.71
CA LEU A 823 -2.38 -43.16 -18.18
C LEU A 823 -1.41 -44.31 -18.55
N GLU A 824 -0.28 -44.03 -19.21
CA GLU A 824 0.74 -45.03 -19.51
C GLU A 824 1.37 -45.63 -18.24
N ASN A 825 1.81 -44.79 -17.29
CA ASN A 825 2.33 -45.24 -16.00
C ASN A 825 1.27 -45.97 -15.16
N ALA A 826 -0.01 -45.57 -15.25
CA ALA A 826 -1.12 -46.23 -14.56
C ALA A 826 -1.37 -47.64 -15.12
N VAL A 827 -1.45 -47.80 -16.45
CA VAL A 827 -1.59 -49.12 -17.11
C VAL A 827 -0.39 -50.02 -16.81
N ASN A 828 0.82 -49.47 -16.82
CA ASN A 828 2.03 -50.20 -16.44
C ASN A 828 1.97 -50.66 -14.97
N GLN A 829 1.62 -49.78 -14.01
CA GLN A 829 1.50 -50.13 -12.58
C GLN A 829 0.40 -51.16 -12.31
N LEU A 830 -0.77 -51.04 -12.95
CA LEU A 830 -1.86 -52.01 -12.83
C LEU A 830 -1.46 -53.38 -13.40
N THR A 831 -0.68 -53.40 -14.49
CA THR A 831 -0.13 -54.64 -15.07
C THR A 831 0.88 -55.28 -14.10
N ASP A 832 1.82 -54.51 -13.58
CA ASP A 832 2.84 -54.93 -12.62
C ASP A 832 2.21 -55.46 -11.32
N TYR A 833 1.18 -54.77 -10.81
CA TYR A 833 0.39 -55.21 -9.65
C TYR A 833 -0.39 -56.49 -9.95
N ALA A 834 -1.04 -56.60 -11.11
CA ALA A 834 -1.74 -57.81 -11.51
C ALA A 834 -0.79 -59.01 -11.69
N GLU A 835 0.46 -58.80 -12.12
CA GLU A 835 1.48 -59.85 -12.19
C GLU A 835 2.01 -60.23 -10.80
N ARG A 836 2.34 -59.25 -9.95
CA ARG A 836 2.76 -59.50 -8.55
C ARG A 836 1.67 -60.20 -7.74
N LYS A 837 0.40 -59.83 -7.92
CA LYS A 837 -0.76 -60.48 -7.30
C LYS A 837 -0.95 -61.90 -7.80
N ARG A 838 -0.85 -62.14 -9.13
CA ARG A 838 -0.84 -63.50 -9.70
C ARG A 838 0.33 -64.35 -9.19
N ALA A 839 1.52 -63.77 -9.02
CA ALA A 839 2.68 -64.47 -8.47
C ALA A 839 2.50 -64.81 -6.98
N ALA A 840 1.94 -63.91 -6.18
CA ALA A 840 1.62 -64.16 -4.77
C ALA A 840 0.53 -65.23 -4.60
N GLN A 841 -0.53 -65.21 -5.43
CA GLN A 841 -1.56 -66.25 -5.43
C GLN A 841 -0.99 -67.59 -5.92
N ALA A 842 -0.14 -67.61 -6.95
CA ALA A 842 0.58 -68.82 -7.36
C ALA A 842 1.57 -69.34 -6.30
N GLN A 843 1.92 -68.54 -5.29
CA GLN A 843 2.68 -68.98 -4.11
C GLN A 843 1.79 -69.47 -2.96
N SER A 844 0.57 -68.94 -2.77
CA SER A 844 -0.39 -69.53 -1.82
C SER A 844 -0.93 -70.87 -2.31
N ASP A 845 -1.28 -70.94 -3.59
CA ASP A 845 -1.95 -72.08 -4.22
C ASP A 845 -0.96 -73.24 -4.51
N ALA A 846 0.32 -73.06 -4.17
CA ALA A 846 1.38 -74.07 -4.24
C ALA A 846 1.69 -74.73 -2.88
N ALA A 847 1.02 -74.34 -1.80
CA ALA A 847 1.07 -75.04 -0.51
C ALA A 847 0.14 -76.28 -0.57
N PRO A 848 0.63 -77.51 -0.30
CA PRO A 848 -0.21 -78.70 -0.37
C PRO A 848 -1.10 -78.85 0.88
N ASP A 849 -2.36 -79.23 0.66
CA ASP A 849 -3.29 -79.62 1.72
C ASP A 849 -2.80 -80.89 2.46
N ASP A 850 -2.90 -80.90 3.78
CA ASP A 850 -2.77 -82.11 4.62
C ASP A 850 -3.93 -82.17 5.65
N GLU A 851 -5.05 -82.76 5.23
CA GLU A 851 -6.23 -82.94 6.09
C GLU A 851 -6.01 -84.02 7.16
N SER A 852 -5.68 -83.66 8.40
CA SER A 852 -5.97 -84.54 9.55
C SER A 852 -6.18 -83.85 10.91
N ALA A 853 -7.02 -84.48 11.73
CA ALA A 853 -7.33 -84.22 13.14
C ALA A 853 -8.19 -82.97 13.48
N THR A 854 -9.34 -83.22 14.11
CA THR A 854 -10.31 -82.23 14.62
C THR A 854 -10.10 -81.92 16.11
N ASP A 855 -10.46 -80.68 16.50
CA ASP A 855 -10.87 -80.24 17.84
C ASP A 855 -9.91 -80.47 19.03
N THR A 856 -9.13 -79.45 19.39
CA THR A 856 -9.40 -78.58 20.57
C THR A 856 -8.32 -77.51 20.79
N VAL A 857 -8.61 -76.55 21.69
CA VAL A 857 -7.72 -75.52 22.29
C VAL A 857 -7.67 -74.16 21.55
N THR A 858 -7.54 -73.11 22.36
CA THR A 858 -7.66 -71.67 22.06
C THR A 858 -6.35 -71.00 21.67
N ASP A 859 -6.44 -69.88 20.95
CA ASP A 859 -5.42 -68.86 20.67
C ASP A 859 -4.04 -69.00 21.33
N THR A 860 -3.03 -69.45 20.58
CA THR A 860 -1.60 -69.10 20.79
C THR A 860 -0.72 -69.42 19.57
N ALA A 861 -1.04 -68.87 18.39
CA ALA A 861 -0.34 -69.21 17.13
C ALA A 861 0.15 -68.01 16.27
N ALA A 862 0.06 -66.77 16.76
CA ALA A 862 0.36 -65.57 15.97
C ALA A 862 1.84 -65.08 16.04
N ASN A 863 2.79 -65.92 16.47
CA ASN A 863 4.08 -65.43 16.99
C ASN A 863 5.35 -66.16 16.48
N ASN A 864 5.30 -66.90 15.37
CA ASN A 864 6.43 -67.70 14.85
C ASN A 864 6.81 -67.48 13.37
N ILE A 865 6.19 -66.53 12.66
CA ILE A 865 6.62 -66.13 11.30
C ILE A 865 7.35 -64.76 11.33
N ALA A 866 8.13 -64.55 12.40
CA ALA A 866 8.98 -63.36 12.60
C ALA A 866 10.45 -63.71 12.89
N ALA A 867 10.83 -64.99 12.79
CA ALA A 867 12.16 -65.49 13.15
C ALA A 867 13.04 -65.92 11.96
N GLY A 868 12.49 -65.97 10.74
CA GLY A 868 13.19 -66.48 9.55
C GLY A 868 13.95 -65.44 8.71
N ALA A 869 13.82 -64.14 9.03
CA ALA A 869 14.36 -63.03 8.24
C ALA A 869 15.53 -62.30 8.92
N ALA A 870 16.18 -62.92 9.92
CA ALA A 870 17.21 -62.30 10.75
C ALA A 870 18.65 -62.80 10.48
N GLU A 871 18.83 -63.86 9.68
CA GLU A 871 20.16 -64.37 9.31
C GLU A 871 20.54 -63.92 7.89
N GLY A 872 21.18 -62.74 7.79
CA GLY A 872 21.64 -62.20 6.50
C GLY A 872 22.27 -60.80 6.55
N LEU A 873 22.00 -60.01 7.59
CA LEU A 873 22.47 -58.62 7.76
C LEU A 873 23.45 -58.46 8.93
N GLN A 874 24.41 -59.39 9.05
CA GLN A 874 25.41 -59.37 10.15
C GLN A 874 26.87 -59.47 9.67
N ALA A 875 27.16 -58.84 8.52
CA ALA A 875 28.52 -58.68 8.02
C ALA A 875 28.66 -57.43 7.13
N LEU A 876 28.74 -56.23 7.75
CA LEU A 876 29.32 -54.97 7.25
C LEU A 876 28.95 -53.80 8.20
N ALA A 877 29.51 -53.78 9.41
CA ALA A 877 29.27 -52.72 10.40
C ALA A 877 30.43 -52.60 11.41
N ASP A 878 31.63 -52.24 10.91
CA ASP A 878 32.83 -52.05 11.74
C ASP A 878 33.79 -51.01 11.10
N GLU A 879 33.37 -49.75 11.01
CA GLU A 879 34.29 -48.60 10.92
C GLU A 879 33.58 -47.33 11.47
N PRO A 880 34.24 -46.48 12.29
CA PRO A 880 33.54 -45.46 13.08
C PRO A 880 33.41 -44.10 12.38
N THR A 881 32.17 -43.69 12.08
CA THR A 881 31.84 -42.27 11.81
C THR A 881 31.60 -41.55 13.13
N GLY A 882 32.62 -40.86 13.64
CA GLY A 882 32.54 -40.16 14.93
C GLY A 882 31.75 -38.85 14.89
N ASP A 883 30.85 -38.66 15.85
CA ASP A 883 30.26 -37.38 16.25
C ASP A 883 30.12 -37.33 17.78
N ASP A 884 31.23 -37.07 18.47
CA ASP A 884 31.26 -36.85 19.92
C ASP A 884 30.81 -35.40 20.25
N ASN A 885 29.50 -35.16 20.22
CA ASN A 885 28.91 -33.89 20.66
C ASN A 885 27.97 -34.09 21.87
N PRO A 886 28.46 -33.91 23.11
CA PRO A 886 27.76 -34.35 24.33
C PRO A 886 26.64 -33.41 24.82
N ASN A 887 26.15 -32.48 24.00
CA ASN A 887 25.34 -31.34 24.47
C ASN A 887 23.83 -31.39 24.13
N HIS A 888 23.32 -32.50 23.58
CA HIS A 888 21.88 -32.73 23.38
C HIS A 888 21.29 -33.67 24.44
N GLY A 889 21.17 -33.15 25.66
CA GLY A 889 20.42 -33.82 26.73
C GLY A 889 18.91 -33.58 26.61
N TYR A 890 18.18 -34.55 26.09
CA TYR A 890 16.75 -34.73 26.38
C TYR A 890 16.60 -35.93 27.32
N GLU A 891 16.11 -35.71 28.54
CA GLU A 891 15.67 -36.82 29.39
C GLU A 891 14.30 -37.33 28.91
N PRO A 892 13.98 -38.63 29.05
CA PRO A 892 12.67 -39.15 28.65
C PRO A 892 11.57 -38.70 29.64
N ASP A 893 10.48 -38.15 29.11
CA ASP A 893 9.31 -37.79 29.93
C ASP A 893 8.75 -39.01 30.68
N GLY A 894 8.52 -38.85 31.99
CA GLY A 894 7.88 -39.85 32.84
C GLY A 894 6.36 -39.90 32.66
N GLU A 895 5.73 -40.98 33.15
CA GLU A 895 4.28 -41.17 33.07
C GLU A 895 3.50 -40.04 33.76
N VAL A 896 2.56 -39.42 33.04
CA VAL A 896 1.73 -38.31 33.52
C VAL A 896 0.44 -38.84 34.14
N GLU A 897 0.30 -38.77 35.47
CA GLU A 897 -0.99 -38.95 36.13
C GLU A 897 -1.90 -37.73 35.89
N MET A 898 -3.11 -37.98 35.38
CA MET A 898 -4.12 -36.94 35.15
C MET A 898 -4.84 -36.55 36.46
N VAL A 899 -4.63 -35.31 36.92
CA VAL A 899 -5.28 -34.75 38.12
C VAL A 899 -6.40 -33.77 37.74
N ALA A 900 -7.49 -33.77 38.51
CA ALA A 900 -8.72 -33.06 38.17
C ALA A 900 -8.67 -31.52 38.35
N GLU A 901 -9.48 -30.84 37.54
CA GLU A 901 -9.57 -29.38 37.37
C GLU A 901 -10.20 -28.64 38.58
N GLN A 902 -9.54 -28.62 39.76
CA GLN A 902 -10.05 -27.81 40.88
C GLN A 902 -9.06 -27.27 41.94
N ASP A 903 -7.74 -27.52 41.86
CA ASP A 903 -6.78 -27.12 42.91
C ASP A 903 -5.82 -25.94 42.55
N SER A 904 -6.10 -25.23 41.46
CA SER A 904 -5.21 -24.18 40.90
C SER A 904 -5.16 -22.84 41.68
N GLN A 905 -5.52 -22.81 42.97
CA GLN A 905 -5.52 -21.57 43.76
C GLN A 905 -4.16 -21.18 44.34
N LYS A 906 -3.18 -22.10 44.41
CA LYS A 906 -1.86 -21.80 45.01
C LYS A 906 -0.89 -21.02 44.12
N GLU A 907 -0.98 -21.16 42.79
CA GLU A 907 -0.06 -20.44 41.88
C GLU A 907 -0.34 -18.94 41.79
N ARG A 908 -1.59 -18.50 42.02
CA ARG A 908 -1.97 -17.08 41.93
C ARG A 908 -1.36 -16.18 43.00
N GLN A 909 -0.68 -16.71 44.02
CA GLN A 909 0.05 -15.92 45.01
C GLN A 909 1.53 -15.68 44.67
N ALA A 910 2.07 -16.32 43.63
CA ALA A 910 3.49 -16.14 43.24
C ALA A 910 3.72 -15.05 42.17
N GLN A 911 2.65 -14.52 41.55
CA GLN A 911 2.72 -13.53 40.47
C GLN A 911 2.17 -12.14 40.85
N THR A 912 1.94 -11.89 42.15
CA THR A 912 1.42 -10.59 42.63
C THR A 912 2.17 -10.09 43.85
N ASP A 913 3.45 -9.78 43.66
CA ASP A 913 4.13 -8.75 44.45
C ASP A 913 4.86 -7.82 43.47
N PHE A 914 4.58 -6.51 43.56
CA PHE A 914 4.98 -5.53 42.54
C PHE A 914 5.75 -4.34 43.14
N ASP A 915 5.83 -4.23 44.47
CA ASP A 915 6.46 -3.09 45.15
C ASP A 915 8.00 -3.13 45.15
N ASP A 916 8.61 -4.31 44.96
CA ASP A 916 10.07 -4.53 44.99
C ASP A 916 10.74 -4.55 43.59
N SER A 917 10.01 -4.33 42.49
CA SER A 917 10.59 -4.30 41.14
C SER A 917 11.20 -2.94 40.78
N HIS A 918 12.37 -2.92 40.13
CA HIS A 918 13.07 -1.69 39.71
C HIS A 918 13.32 -1.68 38.19
N PRO A 919 12.25 -1.52 37.36
CA PRO A 919 12.30 -1.77 35.92
C PRO A 919 13.25 -0.83 35.12
N GLU A 920 13.67 0.30 35.69
CA GLU A 920 14.67 1.18 35.06
C GLU A 920 16.11 0.62 35.12
N ILE A 921 16.39 -0.33 36.03
CA ILE A 921 17.70 -0.98 36.17
C ILE A 921 17.78 -2.23 35.30
N ASP A 922 16.76 -3.10 35.35
CA ASP A 922 16.74 -4.37 34.60
C ASP A 922 16.72 -4.16 33.08
N ALA A 923 16.18 -3.03 32.62
CA ALA A 923 16.20 -2.62 31.21
C ALA A 923 17.60 -2.28 30.65
N LEU A 924 18.66 -2.31 31.47
CA LEU A 924 20.03 -1.93 31.08
C LEU A 924 21.02 -3.10 30.99
N ASP A 925 20.94 -4.16 31.79
CA ASP A 925 21.92 -5.28 31.76
C ASP A 925 21.80 -6.12 30.48
N ALA A 926 20.56 -6.43 30.06
CA ALA A 926 20.27 -7.31 28.92
C ALA A 926 20.82 -6.85 27.55
N ARG A 927 21.31 -5.61 27.42
CA ARG A 927 21.84 -5.06 26.15
C ARG A 927 23.37 -5.04 26.03
N HIS A 928 24.10 -5.53 27.03
CA HIS A 928 25.55 -5.33 27.10
C HIS A 928 26.46 -6.56 26.89
N ARG A 929 25.92 -7.77 26.61
CA ARG A 929 26.74 -9.00 26.56
C ARG A 929 27.16 -9.47 25.15
N ASP A 930 26.33 -9.30 24.11
CA ASP A 930 26.65 -9.81 22.76
C ASP A 930 27.34 -8.79 21.83
N ALA A 931 27.31 -7.49 22.14
CA ALA A 931 27.84 -6.45 21.25
C ALA A 931 29.39 -6.29 21.30
N ALA A 932 30.04 -6.80 22.35
CA ALA A 932 31.46 -6.57 22.62
C ALA A 932 32.41 -7.69 22.13
N SER A 933 31.91 -8.92 21.99
CA SER A 933 32.67 -10.11 21.59
C SER A 933 33.12 -10.04 20.12
N HIS A 934 32.20 -9.78 19.20
CA HIS A 934 32.41 -10.02 17.77
C HIS A 934 33.06 -8.86 16.98
N LEU A 935 33.41 -7.75 17.62
CA LEU A 935 34.13 -6.65 16.95
C LEU A 935 35.63 -6.95 16.81
N ASN A 936 36.25 -7.51 17.85
CA ASN A 936 37.69 -7.82 17.86
C ASN A 936 38.02 -9.01 16.96
N GLU A 937 37.18 -10.04 16.91
CA GLU A 937 37.36 -11.16 15.96
C GLU A 937 37.28 -10.69 14.50
N ARG A 938 36.34 -9.79 14.19
CA ARG A 938 36.19 -9.25 12.83
C ARG A 938 37.38 -8.39 12.37
N MET A 939 38.07 -7.70 13.28
CA MET A 939 39.29 -6.96 12.92
C MET A 939 40.56 -7.83 12.84
N GLY A 940 40.57 -9.03 13.43
CA GLY A 940 41.72 -9.95 13.35
C GLY A 940 41.93 -10.59 11.97
N ASN A 941 40.86 -10.84 11.21
CA ASN A 941 40.91 -11.70 10.02
C ASN A 941 41.37 -10.98 8.72
N ASN A 942 41.38 -9.64 8.67
CA ASN A 942 41.77 -8.89 7.46
C ASN A 942 43.28 -8.86 7.16
N HIS A 943 44.12 -9.53 7.97
CA HIS A 943 45.58 -9.61 7.76
C HIS A 943 46.10 -11.03 7.47
N ARG A 944 45.24 -11.97 7.02
CA ARG A 944 45.65 -13.32 6.60
C ARG A 944 44.96 -13.80 5.30
N SER A 945 45.17 -13.06 4.19
CA SER A 945 45.00 -13.61 2.84
C SER A 945 45.74 -12.78 1.78
N THR A 946 47.01 -13.08 1.53
CA THR A 946 47.75 -12.64 0.33
C THR A 946 48.99 -13.53 0.17
N ALA A 947 49.12 -14.20 -0.99
CA ALA A 947 50.06 -15.29 -1.27
C ALA A 947 49.88 -16.55 -0.39
N SER A 948 50.06 -17.79 -0.87
CA SER A 948 50.15 -18.39 -2.23
C SER A 948 49.71 -19.87 -2.08
N GLU A 949 49.18 -20.60 -3.06
CA GLU A 949 49.84 -21.27 -4.20
C GLU A 949 48.73 -22.00 -5.03
N ARG A 950 48.90 -22.50 -6.27
CA ARG A 950 50.07 -23.10 -6.94
C ARG A 950 50.15 -22.87 -8.46
N ALA A 951 51.36 -22.54 -8.92
CA ALA A 951 52.04 -22.97 -10.17
C ALA A 951 53.45 -22.34 -10.11
N GLU A 952 54.58 -22.94 -10.52
CA GLU A 952 54.92 -24.29 -11.02
C GLU A 952 56.34 -24.65 -10.45
N PRO A 953 57.02 -25.77 -10.81
CA PRO A 953 58.13 -26.30 -10.01
C PRO A 953 59.56 -25.84 -10.37
N ASP A 954 60.48 -26.02 -9.41
CA ASP A 954 61.70 -26.88 -9.51
C ASP A 954 63.04 -26.27 -9.00
N SER A 955 63.87 -27.16 -8.44
CA SER A 955 65.33 -27.08 -8.23
C SER A 955 65.99 -26.23 -7.10
N ALA A 956 66.76 -26.95 -6.28
CA ALA A 956 68.14 -26.69 -5.84
C ALA A 956 68.54 -25.64 -4.74
N GLN A 957 69.00 -26.19 -3.61
CA GLN A 957 70.33 -25.93 -2.97
C GLN A 957 70.67 -24.61 -2.23
N HIS A 958 70.68 -24.73 -0.88
CA HIS A 958 71.83 -24.50 0.03
C HIS A 958 72.58 -23.14 0.19
N LEU A 959 72.60 -22.69 1.46
CA LEU A 959 73.75 -22.20 2.29
C LEU A 959 74.09 -20.68 2.43
N HIS A 960 74.10 -20.28 3.72
CA HIS A 960 74.98 -19.34 4.45
C HIS A 960 75.14 -17.84 4.09
N GLY A 961 74.67 -17.00 5.03
CA GLY A 961 75.42 -15.85 5.58
C GLY A 961 75.41 -14.53 4.77
N THR A 962 75.89 -13.38 5.29
CA THR A 962 76.21 -12.99 6.68
C THR A 962 76.28 -11.45 6.79
N GLN A 963 76.08 -10.87 7.98
CA GLN A 963 76.64 -9.59 8.48
C GLN A 963 76.29 -8.21 7.83
N LEU A 964 75.91 -7.27 8.73
CA LEU A 964 76.37 -5.84 8.81
C LEU A 964 75.94 -4.84 7.69
N THR A 965 75.92 -3.50 7.87
CA THR A 965 76.36 -2.62 8.98
C THR A 965 75.55 -1.30 9.03
N ASP A 966 75.36 -0.77 10.25
CA ASP A 966 75.41 0.62 10.74
C ASP A 966 75.17 1.87 9.86
N ASN A 967 74.33 2.79 10.37
CA ASN A 967 74.62 4.20 10.75
C ASN A 967 73.28 4.84 11.24
N ALA A 968 73.11 5.53 12.38
CA ALA A 968 73.89 6.58 13.08
C ALA A 968 73.99 7.89 12.27
N ASP A 969 73.80 9.11 12.77
CA ASP A 969 73.41 9.70 14.08
C ASP A 969 72.97 11.17 13.80
N GLN A 970 72.30 12.00 14.63
CA GLN A 970 71.80 12.02 16.02
C GLN A 970 70.54 12.99 16.01
N ILE A 971 69.91 13.62 17.03
CA ILE A 971 70.13 13.92 18.47
C ILE A 971 68.75 14.15 19.18
N ASP A 972 68.74 14.56 20.46
CA ASP A 972 67.58 14.82 21.37
C ASP A 972 67.88 16.15 22.17
N PRO A 973 67.21 16.61 23.27
CA PRO A 973 65.96 16.20 23.94
C PRO A 973 65.03 17.36 24.47
N ASP A 974 64.09 17.00 25.37
CA ASP A 974 63.49 17.79 26.48
C ASP A 974 62.31 18.75 26.21
N HIS A 975 61.29 18.88 27.10
CA HIS A 975 61.04 18.27 28.43
C HIS A 975 59.53 18.13 28.74
N ALA A 976 59.15 17.55 29.89
CA ALA A 976 57.78 17.13 30.23
C ALA A 976 57.14 17.82 31.48
N ASN A 977 55.99 17.28 31.92
CA ASN A 977 55.16 17.58 33.11
C ASN A 977 54.07 18.67 33.02
N THR A 978 52.96 18.61 33.77
CA THR A 978 51.98 17.54 34.17
C THR A 978 50.82 18.23 34.96
N ASP A 979 49.77 17.47 35.32
CA ASP A 979 48.92 17.61 36.51
C ASP A 979 47.85 18.74 36.65
N ASP A 980 46.63 18.42 36.15
CA ASP A 980 45.43 18.08 36.96
C ASP A 980 44.45 19.12 37.60
N ILE A 981 43.18 18.64 37.70
CA ILE A 981 42.15 18.89 38.74
C ILE A 981 41.24 20.17 38.78
N ASN A 982 39.94 19.90 38.52
CA ASN A 982 38.69 20.41 39.15
C ASN A 982 38.05 21.84 38.92
N ASN A 983 36.94 21.83 38.16
CA ASN A 983 35.53 21.95 38.67
C ASN A 983 34.89 23.36 38.95
N LYS A 984 33.58 23.46 38.60
CA LYS A 984 32.60 24.57 38.77
C LYS A 984 32.82 25.82 37.89
N GLY A 985 31.81 26.52 37.37
CA GLY A 985 30.35 26.26 37.31
C GLY A 985 29.49 27.55 37.27
N ILE A 986 28.23 27.42 36.82
CA ILE A 986 27.06 28.30 37.11
C ILE A 986 26.84 29.61 36.28
N ASN A 987 25.72 29.61 35.52
CA ASN A 987 24.74 30.68 35.19
C ASN A 987 25.01 31.92 34.28
N GLN A 988 24.18 31.95 33.21
CA GLN A 988 23.16 32.98 32.86
C GLN A 988 23.52 34.45 32.46
N LYS A 989 23.05 34.76 31.23
CA LYS A 989 22.04 35.79 30.85
C LYS A 989 22.43 37.20 30.35
N ASP A 990 21.71 37.53 29.28
CA ASP A 990 20.98 38.77 28.99
C ASP A 990 21.69 40.05 28.49
N ARG A 991 21.25 40.41 27.27
CA ARG A 991 20.71 41.73 26.83
C ARG A 991 21.63 42.79 26.18
N ALA A 992 21.21 43.12 24.95
CA ALA A 992 20.90 44.49 24.47
C ALA A 992 22.12 45.41 24.15
N GLN A 993 22.03 46.47 23.34
CA GLN A 993 21.02 46.93 22.35
C GLN A 993 21.65 48.00 21.41
N LYS A 994 20.99 48.30 20.28
CA LYS A 994 20.98 49.59 19.54
C LYS A 994 22.31 50.20 19.04
N THR A 995 22.33 50.50 17.73
CA THR A 995 22.57 51.83 17.10
C THR A 995 22.44 51.66 15.56
N GLN A 996 22.11 52.65 14.71
CA GLN A 996 21.29 53.88 14.82
C GLN A 996 20.84 54.30 13.39
N SER A 997 19.90 55.23 13.24
CA SER A 997 19.36 55.78 11.98
C SER A 997 20.15 57.01 11.45
N ILE A 998 19.62 57.72 10.42
CA ILE A 998 20.06 59.03 9.80
C ILE A 998 20.98 58.81 8.55
N ASP A 999 20.83 59.41 7.36
CA ASP A 999 20.01 60.53 6.77
C ASP A 999 19.57 60.18 5.30
N GLU A 1000 18.48 60.70 4.68
CA GLU A 1000 18.28 61.95 3.87
C GLU A 1000 19.17 62.09 2.58
N HIS A 1001 18.76 62.66 1.42
CA HIS A 1001 17.60 63.49 0.99
C HIS A 1001 17.46 63.56 -0.58
N LEU A 1002 16.25 63.83 -1.14
CA LEU A 1002 15.92 64.42 -2.51
C LEU A 1002 16.38 63.66 -3.79
N ASP A 1003 15.89 63.83 -5.04
CA ASP A 1003 14.72 64.47 -5.75
C ASP A 1003 14.72 63.91 -7.23
N GLU A 1004 13.84 64.14 -8.21
CA GLU A 1004 12.63 64.99 -8.46
C GLU A 1004 11.75 64.35 -9.60
N LEU A 1005 10.55 64.91 -9.88
CA LEU A 1005 9.77 64.92 -11.17
C LEU A 1005 9.29 63.61 -11.87
N GLY A 1006 8.00 63.55 -12.28
CA GLY A 1006 7.53 62.50 -13.22
C GLY A 1006 6.03 62.36 -13.60
N ASP A 1007 5.08 63.16 -13.13
CA ASP A 1007 3.62 62.93 -13.35
C ASP A 1007 3.09 63.31 -14.74
N SER A 1008 2.30 62.41 -15.38
CA SER A 1008 1.28 62.79 -16.39
C SER A 1008 0.19 61.71 -16.68
N GLU A 1009 -0.84 61.66 -15.83
CA GLU A 1009 -2.31 61.57 -16.09
C GLU A 1009 -2.98 60.76 -17.26
N PRO A 1010 -4.30 60.43 -17.17
CA PRO A 1010 -4.85 59.17 -17.72
C PRO A 1010 -6.11 59.26 -18.63
N TRP A 1011 -6.60 58.10 -19.08
CA TRP A 1011 -7.98 57.83 -19.55
C TRP A 1011 -8.43 56.46 -18.98
N GLN A 1012 -9.50 56.27 -18.20
CA GLN A 1012 -10.94 56.60 -18.28
C GLN A 1012 -11.83 55.60 -19.05
N ASN A 1013 -12.60 54.82 -18.26
CA ASN A 1013 -13.99 54.34 -18.42
C ASN A 1013 -14.58 54.00 -19.81
N GLU A 1014 -15.14 52.78 -19.96
CA GLU A 1014 -16.59 52.48 -19.88
C GLU A 1014 -16.82 50.93 -19.86
N HIS A 1015 -17.79 50.35 -19.13
CA HIS A 1015 -19.17 49.97 -19.52
C HIS A 1015 -19.32 49.15 -20.83
N ARG A 1016 -20.23 48.15 -20.98
CA ARG A 1016 -21.08 47.34 -20.06
C ARG A 1016 -21.87 46.27 -20.88
N ARG A 1017 -21.96 45.01 -20.41
CA ARG A 1017 -22.98 43.95 -20.74
C ARG A 1017 -22.90 43.17 -22.09
N GLU A 1018 -23.73 42.11 -22.11
CA GLU A 1018 -24.13 41.16 -23.19
C GLU A 1018 -23.05 40.10 -23.53
N GLU A 1019 -23.21 38.79 -23.28
CA GLU A 1019 -24.31 37.81 -23.48
C GLU A 1019 -24.58 37.41 -24.95
N THR A 1020 -23.84 36.43 -25.48
CA THR A 1020 -24.34 35.08 -25.88
C THR A 1020 -23.47 34.39 -26.94
N LYS A 1021 -23.20 33.08 -26.73
CA LYS A 1021 -22.72 32.07 -27.70
C LYS A 1021 -21.29 32.26 -28.26
N ASN A 1022 -20.57 31.19 -28.63
CA ASN A 1022 -20.87 29.74 -28.48
C ASN A 1022 -20.14 29.15 -27.28
#